data_AF-A0A972I3S7-F1
#
_entry.id   AF-A0A972I3S7-F1
#
_cell.length_a   1.000
_cell.length_b   1.000
_cell.length_c   1.000
_cell.angle_alpha   90.00
_cell.angle_beta   90.00
_cell.angle_gamma   90.00
#
_symmetry.space_group_name_H-M   'P 1'
#
loop_
_entity.id
_entity.type
_entity.pdbx_description
1 polymer ?
#
loop_
_entity_poly.entity_id
_entity_poly.type
_entity_poly.pdbx_seq_one_letter_code
_entity_poly.pdbx_strand_id
1 'polypeptide(L)'
;RGTLRFSGNDITKAKGKDLIEFVNAGYPVILDEKFDNNNSKGKSYLDTASNAYSMYQAIKDENNVFYADQFTGSSSDTTKESLKKYLVKPKLNINGIELGIPRIEDEHQYLDYKFTISNDLELDSSTRYFADLFFDLNTDGRYTKETELQSDVIYLNSDGEAIEPDENGKCLLKSNEAYTVRKELPNTYSGPLAWKLLVSINGENIHTSLSDCSEINLELGEGKVINILQIVPNTGNTLDLANKLNSGTWHNELSEMGYNMHIKKITASYFSSNYNNEFETGRRLKDYDMLILGFGNRWQEISDPKAVNKINEYIESGKSVLFTHDTTSYCNVDDEAEISTIFDASDYWGYHVNSILRQRLGLDRYGINTWDIANSKYNDVAVELRRAQIINNPDNYSSKIKSTNDKAYVVDNLNSTYPETQGYTNPTLDNLNASNLRSFISDIFGTNNPFGNKTFYYSLRADSGVKIGGTRVWDKLLDLINLIFDSGSDMINSGHQMYINQINSGQLTRFPYNLEGENGELASINIEPTHFQSYQIDMDNIDSNGNSDIVVWYTIGGEKNKTGTEVSTPYSASPNDVRNNYYIYSKGNVMYSGAGHSTIKTNTNSKEFKLFLNTMIAAYRLGLQNPNVTILNNKNRDSGSRGVAYFAYDSDNAGEPVNGTSDIYFTVNNPNLNITDSVTTVKYSDDNGVIHNVKTYRVTSDGDKVLTDNKVISGRVYRAELPKSLSKYLENNSGEINVSIENTFKHYGEAGTLNADAELMLTRFTLKELQ
;
A
#
# COMPACT_ATOMS: atom_id res chain seq x y z
N ARG A 1 -7.37 33.73 12.59
CA ARG A 1 -7.55 32.27 12.69
C ARG A 1 -7.63 31.74 11.26
N GLY A 2 -6.79 30.78 10.90
CA GLY A 2 -6.83 30.14 9.59
C GLY A 2 -8.22 29.57 9.33
N THR A 3 -8.69 29.67 8.10
CA THR A 3 -9.95 29.04 7.69
C THR A 3 -9.62 27.57 7.42
N LEU A 4 -9.94 26.68 8.37
CA LEU A 4 -9.90 25.24 8.12
C LEU A 4 -10.73 24.95 6.87
N ARG A 5 -10.16 24.23 5.92
CA ARG A 5 -10.85 23.84 4.70
C ARG A 5 -11.65 22.58 4.99
N PHE A 6 -12.96 22.66 4.85
CA PHE A 6 -13.84 21.51 4.94
C PHE A 6 -14.01 20.95 3.54
N SER A 7 -13.64 19.69 3.37
CA SER A 7 -13.62 19.02 2.08
C SER A 7 -14.81 18.11 1.84
N GLY A 8 -15.78 18.12 2.76
CA GLY A 8 -16.79 17.08 2.79
C GLY A 8 -16.30 15.67 3.16
N ASN A 9 -15.00 15.36 3.09
CA ASN A 9 -14.50 14.02 3.40
C ASN A 9 -14.14 13.84 4.89
N ASP A 10 -15.12 14.08 5.77
CA ASP A 10 -15.05 13.93 7.23
C ASP A 10 -15.07 12.46 7.70
N ILE A 11 -15.79 11.61 6.98
CA ILE A 11 -15.67 10.14 7.00
C ILE A 11 -15.40 9.65 5.58
N THR A 12 -14.83 8.46 5.42
CA THR A 12 -14.70 7.85 4.09
C THR A 12 -16.08 7.37 3.61
N LYS A 13 -16.30 7.36 2.28
CA LYS A 13 -17.54 6.83 1.69
C LYS A 13 -17.81 5.38 2.10
N ALA A 14 -16.75 4.56 2.18
CA ALA A 14 -16.83 3.18 2.65
C ALA A 14 -17.36 3.11 4.08
N LYS A 15 -16.85 3.92 5.02
CA LYS A 15 -17.37 3.96 6.39
C LYS A 15 -18.78 4.53 6.49
N GLY A 16 -19.14 5.48 5.63
CA GLY A 16 -20.53 5.92 5.49
C GLY A 16 -21.46 4.79 5.06
N LYS A 17 -21.02 3.93 4.12
CA LYS A 17 -21.76 2.74 3.68
C LYS A 17 -21.90 1.71 4.80
N ASP A 18 -20.83 1.41 5.55
CA ASP A 18 -20.88 0.50 6.71
C ASP A 18 -21.97 0.92 7.73
N LEU A 19 -22.09 2.22 7.99
CA LEU A 19 -23.13 2.77 8.90
C LEU A 19 -24.54 2.62 8.32
N ILE A 20 -24.71 2.83 7.01
CA ILE A 20 -25.99 2.60 6.33
C ILE A 20 -26.37 1.12 6.39
N GLU A 21 -25.44 0.21 6.13
CA GLU A 21 -25.65 -1.24 6.23
C GLU A 21 -26.03 -1.67 7.66
N PHE A 22 -25.40 -1.08 8.68
CA PHE A 22 -25.76 -1.31 10.09
C PHE A 22 -27.21 -0.90 10.40
N VAL A 23 -27.65 0.25 9.89
CA VAL A 23 -29.06 0.69 10.00
C VAL A 23 -29.98 -0.24 9.23
N ASN A 24 -29.63 -0.64 8.01
CA ASN A 24 -30.43 -1.53 7.17
C ASN A 24 -30.55 -2.95 7.75
N ALA A 25 -29.56 -3.41 8.51
CA ALA A 25 -29.63 -4.65 9.30
C ALA A 25 -30.60 -4.54 10.51
N GLY A 26 -31.15 -3.34 10.75
CA GLY A 26 -32.15 -3.05 11.76
C GLY A 26 -31.58 -2.84 13.15
N TYR A 27 -30.28 -2.59 13.29
CA TYR A 27 -29.67 -2.21 14.57
C TYR A 27 -29.96 -0.74 14.88
N PRO A 28 -30.19 -0.38 16.16
CA PRO A 28 -30.53 0.98 16.51
C PRO A 28 -29.31 1.90 16.44
N VAL A 29 -29.51 3.11 15.90
CA VAL A 29 -28.50 4.20 15.88
C VAL A 29 -29.08 5.41 16.61
N ILE A 30 -28.27 6.02 17.48
CA ILE A 30 -28.62 7.26 18.18
C ILE A 30 -27.66 8.35 17.71
N LEU A 31 -28.21 9.40 17.09
CA LEU A 31 -27.49 10.57 16.63
C LEU A 31 -27.59 11.70 17.67
N ASP A 32 -26.56 12.54 17.75
CA ASP A 32 -26.66 13.82 18.48
C ASP A 32 -27.68 14.73 17.78
N GLU A 33 -28.42 15.58 18.52
CA GLU A 33 -29.42 16.47 17.92
C GLU A 33 -28.82 17.47 16.91
N LYS A 34 -27.51 17.69 16.96
CA LYS A 34 -26.77 18.53 15.98
C LYS A 34 -26.60 17.86 14.62
N PHE A 35 -26.90 16.57 14.47
CA PHE A 35 -26.98 15.94 13.14
C PHE A 35 -28.26 16.33 12.40
N ASP A 36 -29.31 16.76 13.10
CA ASP A 36 -30.56 17.18 12.46
C ASP A 36 -30.42 18.54 11.78
N ASN A 37 -30.11 18.51 10.48
CA ASN A 37 -29.93 19.71 9.66
C ASN A 37 -31.26 20.44 9.36
N ASN A 38 -32.42 19.89 9.75
CA ASN A 38 -33.68 20.62 9.71
C ASN A 38 -33.84 21.58 10.91
N ASN A 39 -33.05 21.39 11.96
CA ASN A 39 -32.99 22.28 13.11
C ASN A 39 -31.98 23.41 12.89
N SER A 40 -32.23 24.60 13.43
CA SER A 40 -31.30 25.74 13.37
C SER A 40 -29.96 25.44 14.03
N LYS A 41 -29.92 24.46 14.94
CA LYS A 41 -28.69 23.96 15.56
C LYS A 41 -27.83 23.14 14.59
N GLY A 42 -28.39 22.25 13.76
CA GLY A 42 -27.61 21.33 12.93
C GLY A 42 -26.85 21.98 11.78
N LYS A 43 -27.38 23.10 11.25
CA LYS A 43 -26.75 23.90 10.18
C LYS A 43 -25.33 24.41 10.48
N SER A 44 -24.92 24.42 11.75
CA SER A 44 -23.61 24.93 12.16
C SER A 44 -22.57 23.84 12.47
N TYR A 45 -22.98 22.55 12.45
CA TYR A 45 -22.11 21.44 12.89
C TYR A 45 -21.91 20.37 11.82
N LEU A 46 -22.85 20.21 10.89
CA LEU A 46 -22.78 19.20 9.83
C LEU A 46 -22.61 19.89 8.48
N ASP A 47 -21.40 19.82 7.92
CA ASP A 47 -21.09 20.37 6.60
C ASP A 47 -21.91 19.65 5.52
N THR A 48 -22.76 20.40 4.82
CA THR A 48 -23.62 19.84 3.76
C THR A 48 -22.84 19.28 2.57
N ALA A 49 -21.57 19.62 2.44
CA ALA A 49 -20.68 19.01 1.47
C ALA A 49 -20.19 17.61 1.86
N SER A 50 -20.55 17.10 3.07
CA SER A 50 -19.85 15.97 3.67
C SER A 50 -20.39 14.56 3.42
N ASN A 51 -19.51 13.57 3.57
CA ASN A 51 -19.85 12.16 3.54
C ASN A 51 -20.68 11.78 4.78
N ALA A 52 -20.44 12.39 5.95
CA ALA A 52 -21.31 12.21 7.11
C ALA A 52 -22.70 12.80 6.86
N TYR A 53 -22.81 13.95 6.17
CA TYR A 53 -24.11 14.50 5.76
C TYR A 53 -24.82 13.58 4.77
N SER A 54 -24.08 13.03 3.79
CA SER A 54 -24.62 12.08 2.82
C SER A 54 -25.14 10.80 3.49
N MET A 55 -24.38 10.26 4.47
CA MET A 55 -24.81 9.13 5.29
C MET A 55 -26.05 9.47 6.13
N TYR A 56 -26.05 10.62 6.81
CA TYR A 56 -27.20 11.10 7.58
C TYR A 56 -28.46 11.17 6.72
N GLN A 57 -28.37 11.75 5.53
CA GLN A 57 -29.49 11.88 4.60
C GLN A 57 -30.06 10.53 4.15
N ALA A 58 -29.22 9.49 4.11
CA ALA A 58 -29.65 8.13 3.77
C ALA A 58 -30.37 7.42 4.91
N ILE A 59 -30.09 7.75 6.18
CA ILE A 59 -30.60 7.00 7.35
C ILE A 59 -31.63 7.74 8.20
N LYS A 60 -31.72 9.08 8.09
CA LYS A 60 -32.48 9.93 9.02
C LYS A 60 -33.97 9.61 9.18
N ASP A 61 -34.57 8.97 8.17
CA ASP A 61 -36.00 8.65 8.12
C ASP A 61 -36.27 7.18 8.50
N GLU A 62 -35.23 6.41 8.86
CA GLU A 62 -35.34 5.00 9.25
C GLU A 62 -35.88 4.83 10.67
N ASN A 63 -36.75 3.82 10.88
CA ASN A 63 -37.49 3.65 12.15
C ASN A 63 -36.61 3.26 13.35
N ASN A 64 -35.37 2.84 13.10
CA ASN A 64 -34.35 2.47 14.08
C ASN A 64 -33.29 3.56 14.28
N VAL A 65 -33.50 4.76 13.73
CA VAL A 65 -32.65 5.93 13.97
C VAL A 65 -33.35 6.87 14.96
N PHE A 66 -32.63 7.25 16.01
CA PHE A 66 -33.11 8.09 17.10
C PHE A 66 -32.18 9.29 17.30
N TYR A 67 -32.66 10.31 18.01
CA TYR A 67 -31.85 11.47 18.40
C TYR A 67 -31.69 11.55 19.92
N ALA A 68 -30.52 11.96 20.39
CA ALA A 68 -30.15 11.95 21.81
C ALA A 68 -31.12 12.79 22.68
N ASP A 69 -31.57 13.94 22.16
CA ASP A 69 -32.49 14.84 22.85
C ASP A 69 -33.89 14.23 23.07
N GLN A 70 -34.32 13.29 22.22
CA GLN A 70 -35.59 12.55 22.37
C GLN A 70 -35.65 11.69 23.64
N PHE A 71 -34.49 11.39 24.24
CA PHE A 71 -34.40 10.66 25.50
C PHE A 71 -34.43 11.57 26.73
N THR A 72 -34.48 12.90 26.53
CA THR A 72 -34.57 13.89 27.60
C THR A 72 -35.98 14.51 27.63
N GLY A 73 -36.64 14.50 28.80
CA GLY A 73 -37.98 15.09 28.98
C GLY A 73 -39.15 14.10 29.01
N SER A 74 -40.39 14.63 28.97
CA SER A 74 -41.63 13.91 29.28
C SER A 74 -42.07 12.86 28.24
N SER A 75 -41.57 12.94 27.00
CA SER A 75 -41.83 11.96 25.93
C SER A 75 -40.84 10.78 25.91
N SER A 76 -39.83 10.80 26.81
CA SER A 76 -38.72 9.84 26.77
C SER A 76 -39.14 8.39 27.01
N ASP A 77 -40.24 8.12 27.71
CA ASP A 77 -40.65 6.75 28.01
C ASP A 77 -41.16 6.00 26.77
N THR A 78 -41.96 6.65 25.91
CA THR A 78 -42.41 6.05 24.64
C THR A 78 -41.25 5.79 23.69
N THR A 79 -40.26 6.70 23.65
CA THR A 79 -39.04 6.54 22.84
C THR A 79 -38.19 5.38 23.35
N LYS A 80 -37.99 5.26 24.68
CA LYS A 80 -37.29 4.13 25.30
C LYS A 80 -37.96 2.80 24.98
N GLU A 81 -39.29 2.73 25.04
CA GLU A 81 -40.04 1.51 24.66
C GLU A 81 -39.89 1.18 23.17
N SER A 82 -39.82 2.19 22.30
CA SER A 82 -39.58 1.99 20.87
C SER A 82 -38.15 1.49 20.61
N LEU A 83 -37.15 2.06 21.27
CA LEU A 83 -35.75 1.61 21.19
C LEU A 83 -35.59 0.15 21.62
N LYS A 84 -36.26 -0.27 22.71
CA LYS A 84 -36.19 -1.66 23.21
C LYS A 84 -36.53 -2.71 22.16
N LYS A 85 -37.43 -2.41 21.21
CA LYS A 85 -37.79 -3.32 20.10
C LYS A 85 -36.61 -3.65 19.19
N TYR A 86 -35.60 -2.77 19.12
CA TYR A 86 -34.43 -2.93 18.28
C TYR A 86 -33.20 -3.46 19.04
N LEU A 87 -33.26 -3.57 20.37
CA LEU A 87 -32.15 -4.11 21.18
C LEU A 87 -32.10 -5.65 21.13
N VAL A 88 -33.22 -6.32 20.83
CA VAL A 88 -33.28 -7.78 20.66
C VAL A 88 -32.87 -8.14 19.24
N LYS A 89 -31.56 -8.13 18.99
CA LYS A 89 -30.96 -8.49 17.70
C LYS A 89 -29.90 -9.57 17.89
N PRO A 90 -29.78 -10.51 16.94
CA PRO A 90 -28.73 -11.51 17.00
C PRO A 90 -27.36 -10.83 17.06
N LYS A 91 -26.48 -11.39 17.89
CA LYS A 91 -25.07 -10.99 17.96
C LYS A 91 -24.24 -12.24 17.77
N LEU A 92 -23.51 -12.27 16.67
CA LEU A 92 -22.67 -13.40 16.31
C LEU A 92 -21.34 -13.30 17.01
N ASN A 93 -20.87 -14.43 17.53
CA ASN A 93 -19.54 -14.58 18.07
C ASN A 93 -18.83 -15.75 17.36
N ILE A 94 -17.56 -15.54 17.01
CA ILE A 94 -16.65 -16.60 16.58
C ILE A 94 -15.75 -16.90 17.77
N ASN A 95 -15.79 -18.12 18.27
CA ASN A 95 -14.89 -18.56 19.32
C ASN A 95 -13.75 -19.33 18.67
N GLY A 96 -12.62 -18.65 18.49
CA GLY A 96 -11.41 -19.26 17.94
C GLY A 96 -10.87 -20.34 18.88
N ILE A 97 -10.58 -21.52 18.33
CA ILE A 97 -9.89 -22.59 19.05
C ILE A 97 -8.42 -22.59 18.62
N GLU A 98 -8.18 -22.65 17.30
CA GLU A 98 -6.87 -22.59 16.66
C GLU A 98 -7.06 -21.83 15.34
N LEU A 99 -6.49 -20.64 15.18
CA LEU A 99 -6.74 -19.81 14.00
C LEU A 99 -5.44 -19.50 13.26
N GLY A 100 -5.43 -19.76 11.95
CA GLY A 100 -4.30 -19.47 11.09
C GLY A 100 -3.07 -20.31 11.47
N ILE A 101 -3.27 -21.59 11.79
CA ILE A 101 -2.19 -22.51 12.18
C ILE A 101 -1.61 -23.21 10.94
N PRO A 102 -0.30 -23.05 10.64
CA PRO A 102 0.35 -23.75 9.54
C PRO A 102 0.40 -25.27 9.80
N ARG A 103 0.12 -26.09 8.79
CA ARG A 103 0.24 -27.56 8.84
C ARG A 103 0.94 -28.11 7.59
N ILE A 104 1.64 -29.23 7.74
CA ILE A 104 2.12 -30.04 6.60
C ILE A 104 1.39 -31.39 6.66
N GLU A 105 0.79 -31.79 5.55
CA GLU A 105 0.12 -33.08 5.37
C GLU A 105 0.34 -33.54 3.92
N ASP A 106 0.76 -34.79 3.71
CA ASP A 106 1.00 -35.38 2.37
C ASP A 106 1.86 -34.55 1.41
N GLU A 107 2.93 -33.91 1.90
CA GLU A 107 3.78 -32.98 1.12
C GLU A 107 3.10 -31.67 0.70
N HIS A 108 1.93 -31.35 1.26
CA HIS A 108 1.21 -30.09 1.06
C HIS A 108 1.22 -29.23 2.33
N GLN A 109 1.33 -27.92 2.14
CA GLN A 109 1.23 -26.93 3.21
C GLN A 109 -0.20 -26.38 3.29
N TYR A 110 -0.77 -26.32 4.49
CA TYR A 110 -2.10 -25.81 4.76
C TYR A 110 -2.10 -24.73 5.85
N LEU A 111 -3.17 -23.95 5.87
CA LEU A 111 -3.49 -23.03 6.95
C LEU A 111 -4.89 -23.36 7.47
N ASP A 112 -4.96 -23.72 8.76
CA ASP A 112 -6.20 -24.16 9.42
C ASP A 112 -6.82 -23.09 10.31
N TYR A 113 -8.14 -22.96 10.23
CA TYR A 113 -8.97 -22.04 10.99
C TYR A 113 -10.08 -22.81 11.70
N LYS A 114 -9.82 -23.22 12.93
CA LYS A 114 -10.74 -23.98 13.78
C LYS A 114 -11.50 -23.07 14.75
N PHE A 115 -12.83 -23.12 14.69
CA PHE A 115 -13.70 -22.23 15.46
C PHE A 115 -15.06 -22.87 15.76
N THR A 116 -15.80 -22.25 16.68
CA THR A 116 -17.24 -22.46 16.86
C THR A 116 -18.00 -21.16 16.63
N ILE A 117 -19.27 -21.26 16.25
CA ILE A 117 -20.17 -20.13 16.05
C ILE A 117 -21.17 -20.10 17.20
N SER A 118 -21.33 -18.98 17.88
CA SER A 118 -22.41 -18.80 18.85
C SER A 118 -23.21 -17.52 18.58
N ASN A 119 -24.41 -17.47 19.14
CA ASN A 119 -25.28 -16.30 19.10
C ASN A 119 -25.84 -16.00 20.48
N ASP A 120 -25.96 -14.72 20.83
CA ASP A 120 -26.53 -14.28 22.10
C ASP A 120 -28.05 -14.57 22.20
N LEU A 121 -28.71 -14.87 21.08
CA LEU A 121 -30.10 -15.28 21.01
C LEU A 121 -30.22 -16.72 20.49
N GLU A 122 -31.14 -17.49 21.05
CA GLU A 122 -31.59 -18.73 20.44
C GLU A 122 -32.38 -18.40 19.17
N LEU A 123 -31.79 -18.73 18.03
CA LEU A 123 -32.41 -18.59 16.72
C LEU A 123 -33.08 -19.91 16.30
N ASP A 124 -33.95 -19.82 15.30
CA ASP A 124 -34.63 -21.00 14.76
C ASP A 124 -33.63 -22.04 14.22
N SER A 125 -33.94 -23.33 14.38
CA SER A 125 -33.07 -24.43 13.92
C SER A 125 -32.84 -24.48 12.40
N SER A 126 -33.66 -23.79 11.61
CA SER A 126 -33.47 -23.58 10.17
C SER A 126 -32.45 -22.48 9.85
N THR A 127 -31.99 -21.71 10.84
CA THR A 127 -30.93 -20.69 10.66
C THR A 127 -29.67 -21.36 10.12
N ARG A 128 -29.05 -20.73 9.12
CA ARG A 128 -27.81 -21.21 8.52
C ARG A 128 -26.73 -20.14 8.61
N TYR A 129 -25.52 -20.62 8.85
CA TYR A 129 -24.33 -19.80 8.98
C TYR A 129 -23.37 -20.10 7.84
N PHE A 130 -22.67 -19.07 7.40
CA PHE A 130 -21.67 -19.13 6.34
C PHE A 130 -20.37 -18.56 6.87
N ALA A 131 -19.24 -19.16 6.49
CA ALA A 131 -17.91 -18.68 6.87
C ALA A 131 -17.10 -18.39 5.60
N ASP A 132 -16.65 -17.14 5.45
CA ASP A 132 -15.84 -16.65 4.35
C ASP A 132 -14.42 -16.38 4.87
N LEU A 133 -13.40 -16.94 4.20
CA LEU A 133 -12.00 -16.69 4.52
C LEU A 133 -11.42 -15.69 3.51
N PHE A 134 -10.77 -14.65 4.00
CA PHE A 134 -10.07 -13.65 3.21
C PHE A 134 -8.59 -13.64 3.55
N PHE A 135 -7.74 -13.40 2.55
CA PHE A 135 -6.33 -13.07 2.75
C PHE A 135 -6.10 -11.63 2.32
N ASP A 136 -5.36 -10.87 3.15
CA ASP A 136 -4.91 -9.53 2.80
C ASP A 136 -3.69 -9.66 1.87
N LEU A 137 -4.00 -9.84 0.59
CA LEU A 137 -3.06 -10.19 -0.46
C LEU A 137 -2.21 -8.99 -0.91
N ASN A 138 -2.69 -7.78 -0.65
CA ASN A 138 -2.05 -6.53 -1.02
C ASN A 138 -1.46 -5.81 0.22
N THR A 139 -1.53 -6.40 1.41
CA THR A 139 -1.02 -5.87 2.70
C THR A 139 -1.53 -4.48 3.06
N ASP A 140 -2.73 -4.11 2.59
CA ASP A 140 -3.35 -2.83 2.88
C ASP A 140 -4.32 -2.90 4.09
N GLY A 141 -4.48 -4.08 4.71
CA GLY A 141 -5.32 -4.29 5.89
C GLY A 141 -6.82 -4.31 5.59
N ARG A 142 -7.22 -4.28 4.32
CA ARG A 142 -8.61 -4.41 3.88
C ARG A 142 -8.83 -5.80 3.29
N TYR A 143 -10.10 -6.13 3.16
CA TYR A 143 -10.55 -7.48 2.80
C TYR A 143 -11.82 -7.38 1.98
N THR A 144 -11.66 -7.42 0.66
CA THR A 144 -12.70 -7.28 -0.36
C THR A 144 -13.12 -8.64 -0.91
N LYS A 145 -14.38 -8.79 -1.31
CA LYS A 145 -14.87 -10.07 -1.86
C LYS A 145 -14.36 -10.31 -3.27
N GLU A 146 -14.09 -9.24 -3.99
CA GLU A 146 -13.72 -9.24 -5.40
C GLU A 146 -12.31 -9.78 -5.63
N THR A 147 -11.37 -9.52 -4.72
CA THR A 147 -9.96 -9.87 -4.91
C THR A 147 -9.35 -10.70 -3.78
N GLU A 148 -9.94 -10.73 -2.59
CA GLU A 148 -9.29 -11.30 -1.39
C GLU A 148 -10.03 -12.49 -0.77
N LEU A 149 -11.27 -12.75 -1.21
CA LEU A 149 -12.03 -13.94 -0.81
C LEU A 149 -11.39 -15.22 -1.37
N GLN A 150 -11.11 -16.16 -0.48
CA GLN A 150 -10.57 -17.48 -0.83
C GLN A 150 -11.71 -18.43 -1.18
N SER A 151 -11.85 -18.74 -2.46
CA SER A 151 -12.95 -19.59 -2.97
C SER A 151 -12.65 -21.09 -2.97
N ASP A 152 -11.38 -21.47 -2.85
CA ASP A 152 -10.87 -22.85 -2.91
C ASP A 152 -10.53 -23.39 -1.52
N VAL A 153 -11.34 -23.06 -0.52
CA VAL A 153 -11.20 -23.56 0.86
C VAL A 153 -11.92 -24.90 1.05
N ILE A 154 -11.43 -25.69 2.01
CA ILE A 154 -12.01 -26.97 2.42
C ILE A 154 -12.67 -26.77 3.78
N TYR A 155 -13.95 -27.13 3.90
CA TYR A 155 -14.68 -27.10 5.16
C TYR A 155 -14.69 -28.50 5.78
N LEU A 156 -14.25 -28.61 7.03
CA LEU A 156 -14.21 -29.86 7.79
C LEU A 156 -15.12 -29.75 9.02
N ASN A 157 -15.83 -30.83 9.34
CA ASN A 157 -16.60 -30.97 10.58
C ASN A 157 -15.67 -31.26 11.79
N SER A 158 -16.25 -31.49 12.96
CA SER A 158 -15.49 -31.78 14.19
C SER A 158 -14.66 -33.07 14.13
N ASP A 159 -15.07 -34.01 13.27
CA ASP A 159 -14.41 -35.31 13.07
C ASP A 159 -13.34 -35.27 11.98
N GLY A 160 -13.17 -34.12 11.30
CA GLY A 160 -12.22 -33.92 10.20
C GLY A 160 -12.74 -34.38 8.84
N GLU A 161 -14.04 -34.67 8.72
CA GLU A 161 -14.65 -35.05 7.43
C GLU A 161 -15.06 -33.80 6.64
N ALA A 162 -14.87 -33.85 5.32
CA ALA A 162 -15.22 -32.75 4.42
C ALA A 162 -16.73 -32.53 4.35
N ILE A 163 -17.14 -31.26 4.36
CA ILE A 163 -18.53 -30.82 4.23
C ILE A 163 -18.78 -30.43 2.77
N GLU A 164 -19.72 -31.11 2.13
CA GLU A 164 -20.13 -30.79 0.75
C GLU A 164 -20.85 -29.44 0.68
N PRO A 165 -20.51 -28.58 -0.30
CA PRO A 165 -21.20 -27.31 -0.51
C PRO A 165 -22.60 -27.50 -1.10
N ASP A 166 -23.46 -26.47 -0.96
CA ASP A 166 -24.77 -26.42 -1.61
C ASP A 166 -24.68 -26.10 -3.12
N GLU A 167 -25.84 -25.97 -3.78
CA GLU A 167 -25.96 -25.67 -5.21
C GLU A 167 -25.30 -24.33 -5.63
N ASN A 168 -25.07 -23.42 -4.67
CA ASN A 168 -24.41 -22.13 -4.88
C ASN A 168 -22.93 -22.15 -4.44
N GLY A 169 -22.38 -23.32 -4.09
CA GLY A 169 -21.00 -23.47 -3.66
C GLY A 169 -20.75 -23.08 -2.20
N LYS A 170 -21.79 -22.91 -1.36
CA LYS A 170 -21.63 -22.51 0.04
C LYS A 170 -21.84 -23.67 1.01
N CYS A 171 -20.95 -23.81 2.00
CA CYS A 171 -21.11 -24.79 3.07
C CYS A 171 -22.03 -24.26 4.17
N LEU A 172 -23.04 -25.06 4.51
CA LEU A 172 -24.09 -24.72 5.48
C LEU A 172 -23.67 -25.14 6.90
N LEU A 173 -23.31 -24.17 7.74
CA LEU A 173 -22.85 -24.40 9.12
C LEU A 173 -23.97 -24.18 10.16
N LYS A 174 -23.76 -24.69 11.38
CA LYS A 174 -24.67 -24.54 12.54
C LYS A 174 -23.97 -23.89 13.74
N SER A 175 -24.76 -23.32 14.65
CA SER A 175 -24.24 -22.80 15.92
C SER A 175 -23.84 -23.93 16.88
N ASN A 176 -22.87 -23.67 17.75
CA ASN A 176 -22.38 -24.55 18.82
C ASN A 176 -21.76 -25.87 18.33
N GLU A 177 -21.44 -25.98 17.05
CA GLU A 177 -20.62 -27.04 16.47
C GLU A 177 -19.23 -26.49 16.13
N ALA A 178 -18.22 -27.36 16.13
CA ALA A 178 -16.85 -27.01 15.77
C ALA A 178 -16.59 -27.32 14.30
N TYR A 179 -15.98 -26.36 13.61
CA TYR A 179 -15.61 -26.50 12.20
C TYR A 179 -14.17 -26.06 11.98
N THR A 180 -13.57 -26.55 10.90
CA THR A 180 -12.28 -26.06 10.40
C THR A 180 -12.46 -25.58 8.97
N VAL A 181 -12.09 -24.33 8.68
CA VAL A 181 -11.82 -23.87 7.31
C VAL A 181 -10.34 -24.09 7.06
N ARG A 182 -10.01 -24.83 6.00
CA ARG A 182 -8.63 -25.18 5.63
C ARG A 182 -8.32 -24.62 4.25
N LYS A 183 -7.15 -24.00 4.09
CA LYS A 183 -6.65 -23.49 2.81
C LYS A 183 -5.28 -24.10 2.48
N GLU A 184 -5.15 -24.70 1.29
CA GLU A 184 -3.84 -25.10 0.76
C GLU A 184 -3.06 -23.85 0.32
N LEU A 185 -1.81 -23.76 0.75
CA LEU A 185 -0.85 -22.74 0.36
C LEU A 185 0.22 -23.34 -0.57
N PRO A 186 0.84 -22.55 -1.46
CA PRO A 186 2.04 -22.99 -2.16
C PRO A 186 3.11 -23.45 -1.16
N ASN A 187 3.74 -24.59 -1.41
CA ASN A 187 4.78 -25.13 -0.54
C ASN A 187 6.04 -24.25 -0.45
N THR A 188 6.15 -23.21 -1.28
CA THR A 188 7.24 -22.23 -1.26
C THR A 188 6.84 -20.92 -0.56
N TYR A 189 5.58 -20.77 -0.16
CA TYR A 189 5.13 -19.56 0.51
C TYR A 189 5.71 -19.50 1.92
N SER A 190 6.41 -18.41 2.20
CA SER A 190 6.96 -18.09 3.52
C SER A 190 6.76 -16.62 3.89
N GLY A 191 6.72 -16.37 5.19
CA GLY A 191 6.51 -15.05 5.78
C GLY A 191 5.09 -14.81 6.27
N PRO A 192 4.75 -13.55 6.61
CA PRO A 192 3.47 -13.20 7.18
C PRO A 192 2.34 -13.35 6.16
N LEU A 193 1.18 -13.78 6.63
CA LEU A 193 -0.08 -13.80 5.88
C LEU A 193 -1.20 -13.27 6.79
N ALA A 194 -1.65 -12.05 6.52
CA ALA A 194 -2.80 -11.47 7.18
C ALA A 194 -4.10 -12.06 6.60
N TRP A 195 -5.05 -12.34 7.48
CA TRP A 195 -6.29 -13.02 7.13
C TRP A 195 -7.49 -12.47 7.93
N LYS A 196 -8.68 -12.64 7.37
CA LYS A 196 -9.97 -12.37 8.03
C LYS A 196 -10.89 -13.57 7.83
N LEU A 197 -11.42 -14.10 8.92
CA LEU A 197 -12.50 -15.08 8.93
C LEU A 197 -13.80 -14.35 9.26
N LEU A 198 -14.73 -14.28 8.31
CA LEU A 198 -16.04 -13.64 8.48
C LEU A 198 -17.12 -14.70 8.56
N VAL A 199 -17.97 -14.63 9.58
CA VAL A 199 -19.16 -15.48 9.72
C VAL A 199 -20.42 -14.64 9.60
N SER A 200 -21.39 -15.10 8.80
CA SER A 200 -22.66 -14.41 8.59
C SER A 200 -23.88 -15.32 8.77
N ILE A 201 -25.04 -14.73 9.11
CA ILE A 201 -26.36 -15.39 9.10
C ILE A 201 -27.05 -15.11 7.77
N ASN A 202 -27.64 -16.15 7.17
CA ASN A 202 -28.49 -16.04 5.96
C ASN A 202 -27.82 -15.33 4.77
N GLY A 203 -26.49 -15.27 4.75
CA GLY A 203 -25.71 -14.93 3.58
C GLY A 203 -25.36 -13.45 3.41
N GLU A 204 -25.88 -12.50 4.20
CA GLU A 204 -25.36 -11.11 4.40
C GLU A 204 -26.29 -10.24 5.29
N ASN A 205 -25.76 -9.13 5.85
CA ASN A 205 -26.34 -8.12 6.79
C ASN A 205 -26.13 -8.34 8.30
N ILE A 206 -26.01 -9.59 8.79
CA ILE A 206 -25.65 -9.86 10.19
C ILE A 206 -24.41 -10.75 10.17
N HIS A 207 -23.28 -10.19 10.55
CA HIS A 207 -22.00 -10.86 10.49
C HIS A 207 -21.08 -10.43 11.64
N THR A 208 -20.06 -11.25 11.88
CA THR A 208 -18.92 -10.93 12.75
C THR A 208 -17.65 -11.45 12.08
N SER A 209 -16.49 -11.00 12.51
CA SER A 209 -15.23 -11.48 11.96
C SER A 209 -14.11 -11.48 12.98
N LEU A 210 -13.16 -12.39 12.77
CA LEU A 210 -11.84 -12.36 13.40
C LEU A 210 -10.79 -12.09 12.33
N SER A 211 -9.73 -11.38 12.69
CA SER A 211 -8.59 -11.17 11.82
C SER A 211 -7.28 -11.26 12.60
N ASP A 212 -6.27 -11.81 11.95
CA ASP A 212 -4.92 -11.90 12.48
C ASP A 212 -3.88 -12.02 11.37
N CYS A 213 -2.60 -12.12 11.75
CA CYS A 213 -1.48 -12.38 10.87
C CYS A 213 -0.74 -13.64 11.29
N SER A 214 -0.72 -14.64 10.41
CA SER A 214 0.02 -15.88 10.63
C SER A 214 1.42 -15.81 10.05
N GLU A 215 2.43 -16.25 10.78
CA GLU A 215 3.77 -16.46 10.23
C GLU A 215 3.88 -17.88 9.65
N ILE A 216 4.17 -17.97 8.35
CA ILE A 216 4.39 -19.23 7.67
C ILE A 216 5.89 -19.50 7.59
N ASN A 217 6.39 -20.37 8.47
CA ASN A 217 7.81 -20.71 8.59
C ASN A 217 7.98 -22.21 8.86
N LEU A 218 7.61 -23.03 7.87
CA LEU A 218 7.71 -24.47 7.91
C LEU A 218 8.88 -24.89 7.00
N GLU A 219 9.88 -25.54 7.60
CA GLU A 219 11.19 -25.86 7.02
C GLU A 219 11.14 -26.27 5.53
N LEU A 220 11.87 -25.52 4.68
CA LEU A 220 12.62 -25.94 3.48
C LEU A 220 13.09 -24.67 2.71
N GLY A 221 14.15 -24.01 3.18
CA GLY A 221 14.79 -22.92 2.42
C GLY A 221 15.81 -22.08 3.18
N GLU A 222 16.86 -21.64 2.49
CA GLU A 222 17.74 -20.55 2.95
C GLU A 222 16.89 -19.28 3.14
N GLY A 223 17.11 -18.54 4.24
CA GLY A 223 16.33 -17.33 4.56
C GLY A 223 16.25 -16.34 3.39
N LYS A 224 15.12 -15.64 3.26
CA LYS A 224 14.80 -14.81 2.11
C LYS A 224 15.77 -13.64 1.97
N VAL A 225 16.51 -13.61 0.85
CA VAL A 225 17.39 -12.48 0.51
C VAL A 225 16.56 -11.37 -0.11
N ILE A 226 16.66 -10.15 0.44
CA ILE A 226 15.98 -8.95 -0.07
C ILE A 226 17.04 -7.93 -0.47
N ASN A 227 17.08 -7.56 -1.76
CA ASN A 227 18.01 -6.57 -2.27
C ASN A 227 17.37 -5.18 -2.27
N ILE A 228 17.96 -4.25 -1.52
CA ILE A 228 17.41 -2.91 -1.33
C ILE A 228 18.40 -1.87 -1.86
N LEU A 229 17.92 -0.93 -2.67
CA LEU A 229 18.68 0.27 -3.03
C LEU A 229 18.19 1.45 -2.17
N GLN A 230 19.04 1.90 -1.23
CA GLN A 230 18.77 3.06 -0.38
C GLN A 230 19.34 4.33 -1.03
N ILE A 231 18.49 5.30 -1.36
CA ILE A 231 18.83 6.59 -1.96
C ILE A 231 18.73 7.67 -0.87
N VAL A 232 19.89 8.04 -0.32
CA VAL A 232 20.01 9.02 0.78
C VAL A 232 20.41 10.41 0.25
N PRO A 233 20.24 11.51 1.02
CA PRO A 233 20.79 12.79 0.62
C PRO A 233 22.34 12.74 0.63
N ASN A 234 23.02 13.66 -0.07
CA ASN A 234 24.48 13.67 -0.07
C ASN A 234 25.07 13.97 1.31
N THR A 235 24.36 14.75 2.13
CA THR A 235 24.74 15.15 3.49
C THR A 235 23.51 15.14 4.40
N GLY A 236 23.70 15.07 5.72
CA GLY A 236 22.59 15.20 6.68
C GLY A 236 21.67 13.98 6.79
N ASN A 237 22.13 12.80 6.36
CA ASN A 237 21.40 11.56 6.54
C ASN A 237 21.32 11.18 8.03
N THR A 238 20.10 10.93 8.52
CA THR A 238 19.81 10.56 9.91
C THR A 238 19.84 9.05 10.13
N LEU A 239 19.77 8.24 9.06
CA LEU A 239 19.79 6.78 9.13
C LEU A 239 20.49 6.11 7.94
N ASP A 240 21.65 5.51 8.21
CA ASP A 240 22.38 4.69 7.26
C ASP A 240 21.99 3.21 7.42
N LEU A 241 21.05 2.75 6.61
CA LEU A 241 20.52 1.40 6.72
C LEU A 241 21.57 0.36 6.32
N ALA A 242 22.42 0.63 5.32
CA ALA A 242 23.48 -0.30 4.95
C ALA A 242 24.41 -0.62 6.14
N ASN A 243 24.81 0.39 6.91
CA ASN A 243 25.63 0.16 8.11
C ASN A 243 24.86 -0.53 9.24
N LYS A 244 23.55 -0.27 9.39
CA LYS A 244 22.74 -0.80 10.49
C LYS A 244 22.17 -2.20 10.24
N LEU A 245 21.83 -2.53 9.00
CA LEU A 245 21.07 -3.72 8.61
C LEU A 245 21.90 -4.77 7.86
N ASN A 246 23.06 -4.40 7.30
CA ASN A 246 23.98 -5.41 6.77
C ASN A 246 24.77 -6.12 7.91
N SER A 247 24.81 -5.55 9.12
CA SER A 247 25.46 -6.16 10.29
C SER A 247 24.96 -5.56 11.62
N GLY A 248 25.13 -6.29 12.72
CA GLY A 248 24.80 -5.79 14.07
C GLY A 248 23.37 -6.09 14.51
N THR A 249 22.86 -5.35 15.49
CA THR A 249 21.59 -5.70 16.16
C THR A 249 20.38 -5.71 15.23
N TRP A 250 20.25 -4.77 14.29
CA TRP A 250 19.09 -4.73 13.40
C TRP A 250 19.14 -5.88 12.39
N HIS A 251 20.35 -6.25 11.93
CA HIS A 251 20.57 -7.42 11.08
C HIS A 251 20.15 -8.70 11.80
N ASN A 252 20.62 -8.91 13.03
CA ASN A 252 20.35 -10.14 13.77
C ASN A 252 18.85 -10.37 13.98
N GLU A 253 18.09 -9.34 14.37
CA GLU A 253 16.64 -9.44 14.57
C GLU A 253 15.92 -9.91 13.30
N LEU A 254 16.26 -9.36 12.13
CA LEU A 254 15.64 -9.73 10.86
C LEU A 254 16.11 -11.10 10.34
N SER A 255 17.39 -11.41 10.48
CA SER A 255 17.96 -12.69 10.07
C SER A 255 17.39 -13.84 10.90
N GLU A 256 17.15 -13.65 12.20
CA GLU A 256 16.44 -14.60 13.07
C GLU A 256 14.99 -14.86 12.59
N MET A 257 14.37 -13.87 11.96
CA MET A 257 13.04 -13.97 11.34
C MET A 257 13.09 -14.49 9.89
N GLY A 258 14.26 -14.90 9.40
CA GLY A 258 14.43 -15.42 8.04
C GLY A 258 14.51 -14.34 6.94
N TYR A 259 14.73 -13.07 7.30
CA TYR A 259 14.89 -11.95 6.35
C TYR A 259 16.34 -11.48 6.27
N ASN A 260 17.02 -11.85 5.19
CA ASN A 260 18.40 -11.46 4.90
C ASN A 260 18.42 -10.22 4.00
N MET A 261 18.50 -9.02 4.59
CA MET A 261 18.52 -7.78 3.81
C MET A 261 19.93 -7.45 3.30
N HIS A 262 20.06 -7.26 1.99
CA HIS A 262 21.25 -6.72 1.34
C HIS A 262 20.98 -5.29 0.88
N ILE A 263 21.57 -4.31 1.57
CA ILE A 263 21.32 -2.89 1.29
C ILE A 263 22.51 -2.24 0.60
N LYS A 264 22.26 -1.76 -0.62
CA LYS A 264 23.16 -0.85 -1.34
C LYS A 264 22.74 0.59 -1.09
N LYS A 265 23.60 1.35 -0.42
CA LYS A 265 23.42 2.80 -0.24
C LYS A 265 24.07 3.58 -1.37
N ILE A 266 23.35 4.52 -1.96
CA ILE A 266 23.82 5.54 -2.90
C ILE A 266 23.25 6.90 -2.52
N THR A 267 23.84 7.98 -3.05
CA THR A 267 23.29 9.32 -2.84
C THR A 267 22.34 9.74 -3.97
N ALA A 268 21.45 10.70 -3.69
CA ALA A 268 20.53 11.28 -4.67
C ALA A 268 21.26 11.81 -5.93
N SER A 269 22.39 12.51 -5.77
CA SER A 269 23.18 12.99 -6.93
C SER A 269 23.82 11.85 -7.74
N TYR A 270 24.25 10.78 -7.06
CA TYR A 270 24.77 9.61 -7.76
C TYR A 270 23.67 8.94 -8.58
N PHE A 271 22.47 8.76 -8.00
CA PHE A 271 21.32 8.22 -8.70
C PHE A 271 20.93 9.10 -9.90
N SER A 272 20.85 10.42 -9.71
CA SER A 272 20.56 11.41 -10.76
C SER A 272 21.46 11.23 -11.99
N SER A 273 22.75 10.92 -11.77
CA SER A 273 23.73 10.76 -12.85
C SER A 273 23.85 9.32 -13.40
N ASN A 274 23.35 8.31 -12.69
CA ASN A 274 23.67 6.89 -12.96
C ASN A 274 22.44 5.96 -12.99
N TYR A 275 21.21 6.47 -13.08
CA TYR A 275 19.99 5.65 -13.00
C TYR A 275 19.88 4.53 -14.06
N ASN A 276 20.60 4.63 -15.19
CA ASN A 276 20.64 3.59 -16.23
C ASN A 276 21.80 2.58 -16.06
N ASN A 277 22.70 2.82 -15.11
CA ASN A 277 23.89 2.01 -14.90
C ASN A 277 23.62 0.86 -13.93
N GLU A 278 24.61 -0.03 -13.81
CA GLU A 278 24.71 -0.95 -12.69
C GLU A 278 25.14 -0.19 -11.43
N PHE A 279 24.43 -0.41 -10.32
CA PHE A 279 24.77 0.15 -9.02
C PHE A 279 25.75 -0.75 -8.25
N GLU A 280 25.73 -2.03 -8.59
CA GLU A 280 26.63 -3.09 -8.16
C GLU A 280 26.83 -4.06 -9.34
N THR A 281 27.94 -4.79 -9.35
CA THR A 281 28.27 -5.72 -10.44
C THR A 281 27.09 -6.64 -10.76
N GLY A 282 26.57 -6.53 -12.00
CA GLY A 282 25.45 -7.35 -12.47
C GLY A 282 24.08 -6.95 -11.92
N ARG A 283 23.94 -5.80 -11.25
CA ARG A 283 22.69 -5.34 -10.64
C ARG A 283 22.33 -3.91 -11.05
N ARG A 284 21.25 -3.78 -11.82
CA ARG A 284 20.63 -2.51 -12.23
C ARG A 284 19.40 -2.22 -11.37
N LEU A 285 18.75 -1.08 -11.62
CA LEU A 285 17.57 -0.64 -10.84
C LEU A 285 16.48 -1.73 -10.72
N LYS A 286 16.12 -2.36 -11.85
CA LYS A 286 15.08 -3.41 -11.93
C LYS A 286 15.38 -4.68 -11.13
N ASP A 287 16.65 -4.90 -10.79
CA ASP A 287 17.14 -6.11 -10.13
C ASP A 287 17.11 -5.97 -8.59
N TYR A 288 16.78 -4.77 -8.08
CA TYR A 288 16.46 -4.57 -6.67
C TYR A 288 15.00 -4.96 -6.39
N ASP A 289 14.74 -5.42 -5.17
CA ASP A 289 13.42 -5.81 -4.71
C ASP A 289 12.64 -4.62 -4.14
N MET A 290 13.35 -3.63 -3.60
CA MET A 290 12.76 -2.45 -2.96
C MET A 290 13.68 -1.23 -3.09
N LEU A 291 13.08 -0.06 -3.27
CA LEU A 291 13.77 1.23 -3.11
C LEU A 291 13.40 1.88 -1.78
N ILE A 292 14.37 2.53 -1.14
CA ILE A 292 14.12 3.36 0.04
C ILE A 292 14.69 4.74 -0.18
N LEU A 293 13.87 5.79 -0.03
CA LEU A 293 14.24 7.17 -0.31
C LEU A 293 14.00 8.03 0.94
N GLY A 294 14.95 8.92 1.26
CA GLY A 294 14.83 9.90 2.35
C GLY A 294 15.89 9.75 3.45
N PHE A 295 15.43 9.73 4.71
CA PHE A 295 16.22 9.82 5.95
C PHE A 295 17.04 11.10 6.06
N GLY A 296 16.49 12.25 5.69
CA GLY A 296 17.09 13.54 5.97
C GLY A 296 16.01 14.59 6.16
N ASN A 297 16.29 15.59 6.99
CA ASN A 297 15.40 16.73 7.30
C ASN A 297 15.15 17.65 6.08
N ARG A 298 15.85 17.40 4.96
CA ARG A 298 15.61 17.96 3.61
C ARG A 298 16.21 16.99 2.59
N TRP A 299 15.37 16.17 1.95
CA TRP A 299 15.90 15.17 1.00
C TRP A 299 16.30 15.84 -0.31
N GLN A 300 17.57 16.21 -0.42
CA GLN A 300 18.17 16.91 -1.55
C GLN A 300 17.61 16.48 -2.91
N GLU A 301 17.41 17.46 -3.80
CA GLU A 301 16.84 17.28 -5.13
C GLU A 301 17.55 16.22 -6.00
N ILE A 302 16.76 15.36 -6.66
CA ILE A 302 17.22 14.58 -7.81
C ILE A 302 17.07 15.48 -9.04
N SER A 303 18.18 16.11 -9.44
CA SER A 303 18.19 17.18 -10.44
C SER A 303 17.80 16.75 -11.85
N ASP A 304 18.01 15.50 -12.27
CA ASP A 304 17.53 15.00 -13.56
C ASP A 304 16.10 14.46 -13.42
N PRO A 305 15.06 15.10 -14.01
CA PRO A 305 13.69 14.60 -13.95
C PRO A 305 13.55 13.21 -14.58
N LYS A 306 14.42 12.79 -15.50
CA LYS A 306 14.41 11.42 -16.06
C LYS A 306 14.78 10.38 -15.02
N ALA A 307 15.64 10.71 -14.06
CA ALA A 307 15.97 9.82 -12.96
C ALA A 307 14.75 9.61 -12.04
N VAL A 308 14.00 10.68 -11.74
CA VAL A 308 12.75 10.57 -10.99
C VAL A 308 11.69 9.80 -11.78
N ASN A 309 11.62 9.97 -13.11
CA ASN A 309 10.76 9.14 -13.95
C ASN A 309 11.12 7.65 -13.91
N LYS A 310 12.40 7.28 -13.74
CA LYS A 310 12.77 5.88 -13.50
C LYS A 310 12.24 5.32 -12.18
N ILE A 311 12.09 6.15 -11.16
CA ILE A 311 11.41 5.76 -9.92
C ILE A 311 9.91 5.55 -10.22
N ASN A 312 9.28 6.41 -11.03
CA ASN A 312 7.88 6.20 -11.46
C ASN A 312 7.72 4.88 -12.24
N GLU A 313 8.57 4.61 -13.23
CA GLU A 313 8.56 3.34 -13.98
C GLU A 313 8.78 2.12 -13.08
N TYR A 314 9.63 2.25 -12.06
CA TYR A 314 9.86 1.20 -11.06
C TYR A 314 8.59 0.93 -10.24
N ILE A 315 7.90 1.98 -9.77
CA ILE A 315 6.59 1.85 -9.10
C ILE A 315 5.56 1.23 -10.05
N GLU A 316 5.47 1.66 -11.30
CA GLU A 316 4.55 1.11 -12.31
C GLU A 316 4.80 -0.39 -12.61
N SER A 317 6.03 -0.87 -12.42
CA SER A 317 6.35 -2.30 -12.56
C SER A 317 5.84 -3.17 -11.40
N GLY A 318 5.18 -2.58 -10.40
CA GLY A 318 4.67 -3.27 -9.21
C GLY A 318 5.72 -3.49 -8.12
N LYS A 319 6.93 -2.92 -8.24
CA LYS A 319 8.00 -3.07 -7.25
C LYS A 319 7.85 -2.12 -6.07
N SER A 320 8.26 -2.55 -4.89
CA SER A 320 8.05 -1.79 -3.65
C SER A 320 8.92 -0.55 -3.52
N VAL A 321 8.35 0.56 -3.07
CA VAL A 321 9.09 1.77 -2.70
C VAL A 321 8.66 2.29 -1.32
N LEU A 322 9.63 2.54 -0.44
CA LEU A 322 9.43 3.23 0.83
C LEU A 322 9.99 4.65 0.75
N PHE A 323 9.11 5.64 0.81
CA PHE A 323 9.46 7.04 1.02
C PHE A 323 9.50 7.34 2.51
N THR A 324 10.46 8.16 2.91
CA THR A 324 10.59 8.61 4.29
C THR A 324 10.52 10.12 4.39
N HIS A 325 10.74 10.67 5.59
CA HIS A 325 10.60 12.09 5.89
C HIS A 325 11.27 13.02 4.86
N ASP A 326 10.60 14.14 4.54
CA ASP A 326 11.02 15.21 3.62
C ASP A 326 11.48 14.80 2.22
N THR A 327 10.97 13.68 1.70
CA THR A 327 11.09 13.33 0.28
C THR A 327 10.24 14.23 -0.63
N THR A 328 9.18 14.82 -0.08
CA THR A 328 8.34 15.85 -0.72
C THR A 328 8.46 17.17 0.03
N SER A 329 8.10 18.26 -0.63
CA SER A 329 8.25 19.62 -0.08
C SER A 329 7.15 20.55 -0.56
N TYR A 330 7.15 21.80 -0.11
CA TYR A 330 6.31 22.87 -0.66
C TYR A 330 6.92 23.52 -1.92
N CYS A 331 8.10 23.10 -2.36
CA CYS A 331 8.77 23.60 -3.56
C CYS A 331 8.05 23.11 -4.82
N ASN A 332 7.41 24.05 -5.54
CA ASN A 332 6.66 23.79 -6.78
C ASN A 332 7.17 24.63 -7.98
N VAL A 333 8.45 25.04 -7.91
CA VAL A 333 9.12 25.92 -8.89
C VAL A 333 10.36 25.22 -9.43
N ASP A 334 10.53 25.28 -10.75
CA ASP A 334 11.59 24.61 -11.51
C ASP A 334 12.75 25.56 -11.83
N ASP A 335 13.31 26.22 -10.81
CA ASP A 335 14.41 27.15 -11.03
C ASP A 335 15.42 27.12 -9.89
N GLU A 336 16.15 26.01 -9.78
CA GLU A 336 17.24 25.84 -8.81
C GLU A 336 18.30 26.95 -8.96
N ALA A 337 18.53 27.47 -10.17
CA ALA A 337 19.51 28.54 -10.41
C ALA A 337 19.01 29.91 -9.91
N GLU A 338 17.75 30.29 -10.18
CA GLU A 338 17.17 31.52 -9.63
C GLU A 338 16.98 31.40 -8.11
N ILE A 339 16.61 30.21 -7.59
CA ILE A 339 16.49 29.92 -6.15
C ILE A 339 17.87 29.96 -5.44
N SER A 340 18.91 29.33 -5.99
CA SER A 340 20.25 29.28 -5.38
C SER A 340 21.03 30.60 -5.45
N THR A 341 20.61 31.55 -6.30
CA THR A 341 21.11 32.94 -6.21
C THR A 341 20.60 33.68 -4.99
N ILE A 342 19.66 33.09 -4.25
CA ILE A 342 18.88 33.77 -3.22
C ILE A 342 18.78 33.00 -1.89
N PHE A 343 18.81 31.67 -1.94
CA PHE A 343 18.86 30.76 -0.79
C PHE A 343 20.14 29.94 -0.82
N ASP A 344 20.47 29.28 0.29
CA ASP A 344 21.44 28.19 0.20
C ASP A 344 20.82 27.09 -0.66
N ALA A 345 21.56 26.55 -1.63
CA ALA A 345 21.06 25.48 -2.49
C ALA A 345 20.59 24.25 -1.69
N SER A 346 21.00 24.15 -0.42
CA SER A 346 20.54 23.16 0.56
C SER A 346 19.07 23.29 0.97
N ASP A 347 18.40 24.41 0.70
CA ASP A 347 16.98 24.67 0.97
C ASP A 347 16.04 24.33 -0.21
N TYR A 348 16.58 23.96 -1.37
CA TYR A 348 15.80 23.50 -2.52
C TYR A 348 15.76 21.97 -2.57
N TRP A 349 14.56 21.39 -2.39
CA TRP A 349 14.39 19.94 -2.45
C TRP A 349 12.99 19.51 -2.86
N GLY A 350 12.88 18.25 -3.29
CA GLY A 350 11.62 17.57 -3.58
C GLY A 350 10.84 18.08 -4.79
N TYR A 351 11.33 19.03 -5.58
CA TYR A 351 10.56 19.62 -6.68
C TYR A 351 10.19 18.58 -7.75
N HIS A 352 11.14 17.78 -8.25
CA HIS A 352 10.83 16.76 -9.25
C HIS A 352 10.00 15.62 -8.66
N VAL A 353 10.15 15.29 -7.37
CA VAL A 353 9.28 14.33 -6.68
C VAL A 353 7.85 14.85 -6.64
N ASN A 354 7.66 16.09 -6.19
CA ASN A 354 6.37 16.78 -6.15
C ASN A 354 5.75 16.89 -7.56
N SER A 355 6.59 17.01 -8.58
CA SER A 355 6.12 17.17 -9.95
C SER A 355 5.81 15.84 -10.62
N ILE A 356 6.58 14.78 -10.39
CA ILE A 356 6.47 13.52 -11.15
C ILE A 356 5.74 12.46 -10.34
N LEU A 357 6.04 12.33 -9.04
CA LEU A 357 5.60 11.21 -8.22
C LEU A 357 4.40 11.53 -7.34
N ARG A 358 4.01 12.79 -7.21
CA ARG A 358 2.98 13.22 -6.25
C ARG A 358 1.64 12.50 -6.38
N GLN A 359 1.20 12.20 -7.61
CA GLN A 359 0.01 11.38 -7.83
C GLN A 359 0.21 9.94 -7.34
N ARG A 360 1.39 9.34 -7.59
CA ARG A 360 1.77 8.00 -7.11
C ARG A 360 1.88 7.93 -5.59
N LEU A 361 2.25 9.04 -4.94
CA LEU A 361 2.28 9.17 -3.48
C LEU A 361 0.88 9.44 -2.88
N GLY A 362 -0.15 9.66 -3.70
CA GLY A 362 -1.48 10.02 -3.17
C GLY A 362 -1.53 11.42 -2.56
N LEU A 363 -0.68 12.33 -3.02
CA LEU A 363 -0.56 13.70 -2.52
C LEU A 363 -1.10 14.75 -3.53
N ASP A 364 -1.66 14.30 -4.65
CA ASP A 364 -2.27 15.14 -5.69
C ASP A 364 -3.80 15.25 -5.54
N ARG A 365 -4.22 15.66 -4.35
CA ARG A 365 -5.62 15.73 -3.91
C ARG A 365 -6.58 16.41 -4.90
N TYR A 366 -6.13 17.50 -5.51
CA TYR A 366 -6.96 18.27 -6.43
C TYR A 366 -6.54 18.08 -7.89
N GLY A 367 -5.71 17.06 -8.21
CA GLY A 367 -5.34 16.69 -9.58
C GLY A 367 -4.65 17.79 -10.37
N ILE A 368 -3.80 18.58 -9.70
CA ILE A 368 -3.06 19.71 -10.28
C ILE A 368 -1.57 19.42 -10.13
N ASN A 369 -1.13 18.31 -10.73
CA ASN A 369 0.28 17.96 -10.80
C ASN A 369 1.04 18.85 -11.81
N THR A 370 2.23 19.34 -11.45
CA THR A 370 3.05 20.26 -12.28
C THR A 370 3.63 19.61 -13.53
N TRP A 371 4.00 18.32 -13.49
CA TRP A 371 4.60 17.62 -14.64
C TRP A 371 3.62 17.36 -15.77
N ASP A 372 2.39 16.94 -15.47
CA ASP A 372 1.36 16.71 -16.48
C ASP A 372 0.93 17.99 -17.19
N ILE A 373 1.01 19.12 -16.48
CA ILE A 373 0.80 20.46 -17.03
C ILE A 373 1.93 20.84 -17.99
N ALA A 374 3.19 20.54 -17.64
CA ALA A 374 4.34 20.84 -18.49
C ALA A 374 4.43 19.94 -19.74
N ASN A 375 3.97 18.70 -19.66
CA ASN A 375 4.06 17.70 -20.74
C ASN A 375 2.76 17.48 -21.54
N SER A 376 1.76 18.36 -21.39
CA SER A 376 0.59 18.45 -22.29
C SER A 376 -0.27 17.17 -22.43
N LYS A 377 -0.68 16.56 -21.30
CA LYS A 377 -1.86 15.65 -21.26
C LYS A 377 -3.15 16.35 -20.82
N TYR A 378 -3.08 17.51 -20.17
CA TYR A 378 -4.26 18.31 -19.77
C TYR A 378 -4.17 19.73 -20.34
N ASN A 379 -4.44 19.86 -21.65
CA ASN A 379 -4.36 21.13 -22.34
C ASN A 379 -5.44 22.12 -21.87
N ASP A 380 -5.01 23.39 -21.81
CA ASP A 380 -5.74 24.64 -21.55
C ASP A 380 -6.33 24.85 -20.17
N VAL A 381 -6.97 23.86 -19.54
CA VAL A 381 -7.73 24.13 -18.31
C VAL A 381 -6.83 24.37 -17.09
N ALA A 382 -5.80 23.58 -16.82
CA ALA A 382 -4.94 23.77 -15.66
C ALA A 382 -4.09 25.07 -15.72
N VAL A 383 -3.67 25.45 -16.94
CA VAL A 383 -2.94 26.70 -17.21
C VAL A 383 -3.88 27.90 -17.16
N GLU A 384 -5.09 27.82 -17.71
CA GLU A 384 -6.15 28.83 -17.51
C GLU A 384 -6.57 28.93 -16.05
N LEU A 385 -6.64 27.83 -15.29
CA LEU A 385 -7.01 27.81 -13.87
C LEU A 385 -5.98 28.57 -13.02
N ARG A 386 -4.68 28.38 -13.27
CA ARG A 386 -3.62 29.18 -12.62
C ARG A 386 -3.62 30.65 -13.06
N ARG A 387 -3.90 30.96 -14.35
CA ARG A 387 -3.97 32.34 -14.86
C ARG A 387 -5.24 33.09 -14.41
N ALA A 388 -6.39 32.43 -14.37
CA ALA A 388 -7.69 33.03 -14.03
C ALA A 388 -7.83 33.32 -12.52
N GLN A 389 -7.12 32.57 -11.67
CA GLN A 389 -6.99 32.83 -10.23
C GLN A 389 -6.38 34.20 -9.94
N ILE A 390 -5.36 34.61 -10.69
CA ILE A 390 -4.73 35.92 -10.56
C ILE A 390 -5.69 37.03 -11.01
N ILE A 391 -6.64 36.73 -11.90
CA ILE A 391 -7.26 37.76 -12.72
C ILE A 391 -8.65 38.22 -12.26
N ASN A 392 -9.72 37.43 -11.97
CA ASN A 392 -11.01 38.05 -11.52
C ASN A 392 -12.24 37.20 -11.08
N ASN A 393 -12.28 35.86 -10.99
CA ASN A 393 -13.59 35.18 -10.75
C ASN A 393 -13.58 33.79 -10.05
N PRO A 394 -13.73 33.72 -8.70
CA PRO A 394 -13.71 32.45 -7.94
C PRO A 394 -14.99 31.59 -8.10
N ASP A 395 -16.12 32.17 -8.52
CA ASP A 395 -17.43 31.48 -8.57
C ASP A 395 -17.59 30.48 -9.73
N ASN A 396 -16.60 30.38 -10.63
CA ASN A 396 -16.66 29.54 -11.84
C ASN A 396 -15.59 28.44 -11.87
N TYR A 397 -14.98 28.14 -10.72
CA TYR A 397 -13.85 27.23 -10.57
C TYR A 397 -14.27 25.75 -10.53
N SER A 398 -15.39 25.44 -9.87
CA SER A 398 -15.89 24.07 -9.65
C SER A 398 -16.33 23.37 -10.93
N SER A 399 -16.79 24.10 -11.94
CA SER A 399 -17.29 23.56 -13.22
C SER A 399 -16.19 23.21 -14.23
N LYS A 400 -14.97 23.75 -14.04
CA LYS A 400 -13.83 23.59 -14.95
C LYS A 400 -12.86 22.47 -14.54
N ILE A 401 -12.76 22.11 -13.26
CA ILE A 401 -12.00 20.93 -12.83
C ILE A 401 -12.78 19.68 -13.23
N LYS A 402 -12.38 19.04 -14.33
CA LYS A 402 -13.06 17.88 -14.92
C LYS A 402 -12.42 16.52 -14.61
N SER A 403 -11.52 16.43 -13.62
CA SER A 403 -10.77 15.19 -13.40
C SER A 403 -10.42 14.83 -11.95
N THR A 404 -11.10 15.38 -10.94
CA THR A 404 -10.71 15.11 -9.53
C THR A 404 -11.86 14.59 -8.70
N ASN A 405 -11.56 13.59 -7.87
CA ASN A 405 -12.51 12.99 -6.92
C ASN A 405 -12.79 13.92 -5.72
N ASP A 406 -12.03 15.00 -5.55
CA ASP A 406 -12.13 15.96 -4.44
C ASP A 406 -11.91 17.43 -4.90
N LYS A 407 -12.43 18.40 -4.13
CA LYS A 407 -12.30 19.86 -4.31
C LYS A 407 -12.21 20.57 -2.96
N ALA A 408 -11.51 21.71 -2.91
CA ALA A 408 -11.44 22.55 -1.73
C ALA A 408 -12.75 23.34 -1.51
N TYR A 409 -13.87 22.68 -1.22
CA TYR A 409 -15.18 23.34 -1.08
C TYR A 409 -15.19 24.46 -0.03
N VAL A 410 -16.01 25.47 -0.27
CA VAL A 410 -16.37 26.45 0.76
C VAL A 410 -17.37 25.77 1.70
N VAL A 411 -17.23 26.02 3.00
CA VAL A 411 -18.12 25.48 4.04
C VAL A 411 -19.58 25.73 3.67
N ASP A 412 -20.40 24.68 3.77
CA ASP A 412 -21.83 24.69 3.44
C ASP A 412 -22.17 25.03 1.98
N ASN A 413 -21.22 24.90 1.05
CA ASN A 413 -21.44 25.23 -0.35
C ASN A 413 -20.63 24.37 -1.34
N LEU A 414 -21.30 23.37 -1.91
CA LEU A 414 -20.76 22.51 -2.97
C LEU A 414 -20.56 23.21 -4.33
N ASN A 415 -21.07 24.44 -4.51
CA ASN A 415 -20.95 25.17 -5.78
C ASN A 415 -19.68 26.02 -5.84
N SER A 416 -19.04 26.31 -4.71
CA SER A 416 -17.89 27.21 -4.60
C SER A 416 -16.71 26.54 -3.91
N THR A 417 -15.49 26.96 -4.23
CA THR A 417 -14.25 26.40 -3.67
C THR A 417 -13.28 27.51 -3.24
N TYR A 418 -12.40 27.21 -2.29
CA TYR A 418 -11.22 28.03 -2.00
C TYR A 418 -10.24 28.00 -3.19
N PRO A 419 -9.48 29.08 -3.44
CA PRO A 419 -8.52 29.15 -4.53
C PRO A 419 -7.22 28.35 -4.27
N GLU A 420 -7.27 27.30 -3.45
CA GLU A 420 -6.12 26.46 -3.11
C GLU A 420 -6.07 25.25 -4.05
N THR A 421 -4.93 25.06 -4.70
CA THR A 421 -4.76 24.05 -5.76
C THR A 421 -3.79 22.95 -5.40
N GLN A 422 -3.00 23.15 -4.34
CA GLN A 422 -1.88 22.29 -3.98
C GLN A 422 -2.20 21.37 -2.81
N GLY A 423 -3.41 21.35 -2.26
CA GLY A 423 -3.77 20.44 -1.18
C GLY A 423 -2.81 20.47 0.02
N TYR A 424 -2.24 21.62 0.41
CA TYR A 424 -1.30 21.66 1.56
C TYR A 424 -1.95 21.21 2.87
N THR A 425 -1.21 20.70 3.85
CA THR A 425 -1.79 20.37 5.17
C THR A 425 -2.21 21.63 5.94
N ASN A 426 -3.17 21.50 6.86
CA ASN A 426 -3.61 22.61 7.70
C ASN A 426 -2.46 23.21 8.52
N PRO A 427 -1.58 22.41 9.17
CA PRO A 427 -0.39 22.94 9.83
C PRO A 427 0.54 23.68 8.87
N THR A 428 0.74 23.17 7.65
CA THR A 428 1.48 23.86 6.59
C THR A 428 0.85 25.23 6.31
N LEU A 429 -0.45 25.28 6.02
CA LEU A 429 -1.17 26.55 5.79
C LEU A 429 -1.14 27.51 6.99
N ASP A 430 -1.23 27.01 8.21
CA ASP A 430 -1.25 27.83 9.42
C ASP A 430 0.12 28.46 9.68
N ASN A 431 1.20 27.70 9.50
CA ASN A 431 2.57 28.22 9.55
C ASN A 431 2.82 29.24 8.44
N LEU A 432 2.31 28.97 7.24
CA LEU A 432 2.38 29.92 6.16
C LEU A 432 1.55 31.20 6.45
N ASN A 433 0.47 31.11 7.26
CA ASN A 433 -0.44 32.22 7.63
C ASN A 433 0.04 33.14 8.78
N ALA A 434 1.29 33.01 9.23
CA ALA A 434 1.85 33.78 10.35
C ALA A 434 1.67 35.31 10.17
N SER A 435 1.60 36.06 11.28
CA SER A 435 1.31 37.51 11.33
C SER A 435 2.18 38.38 10.41
N ASN A 436 3.42 37.95 10.16
CA ASN A 436 4.36 38.63 9.27
C ASN A 436 3.88 38.61 7.81
N LEU A 437 3.22 37.53 7.37
CA LEU A 437 2.62 37.43 6.04
C LEU A 437 1.45 38.43 5.85
N ARG A 438 0.61 38.64 6.88
CA ARG A 438 -0.52 39.59 6.77
C ARG A 438 -0.03 41.03 6.60
N SER A 439 1.05 41.39 7.30
CA SER A 439 1.73 42.67 7.12
C SER A 439 2.31 42.80 5.71
N PHE A 440 2.97 41.75 5.23
CA PHE A 440 3.58 41.68 3.91
C PHE A 440 2.57 41.79 2.74
N ILE A 441 1.44 41.07 2.81
CA ILE A 441 0.33 41.18 1.84
C ILE A 441 -0.25 42.60 1.86
N SER A 442 -0.44 43.18 3.05
CA SER A 442 -0.92 44.55 3.20
C SER A 442 0.05 45.56 2.57
N ASP A 443 1.36 45.30 2.60
CA ASP A 443 2.39 46.15 1.99
C ASP A 443 2.45 46.03 0.45
N ILE A 444 1.99 44.93 -0.15
CA ILE A 444 1.95 44.74 -1.61
C ILE A 444 0.63 45.23 -2.22
N PHE A 445 -0.51 44.94 -1.58
CA PHE A 445 -1.84 45.22 -2.13
C PHE A 445 -2.52 46.46 -1.51
N GLY A 446 -1.90 47.08 -0.50
CA GLY A 446 -2.50 48.19 0.27
C GLY A 446 -3.70 47.75 1.11
N THR A 447 -4.38 48.73 1.74
CA THR A 447 -5.60 48.50 2.53
C THR A 447 -6.81 48.07 1.70
N ASN A 448 -6.76 48.28 0.38
CA ASN A 448 -7.76 47.83 -0.60
C ASN A 448 -7.35 46.50 -1.22
N ASN A 449 -7.04 45.49 -0.40
CA ASN A 449 -6.77 44.15 -0.89
C ASN A 449 -8.06 43.53 -1.48
N PRO A 450 -8.19 43.35 -2.80
CA PRO A 450 -9.38 42.77 -3.42
C PRO A 450 -9.59 41.29 -3.05
N PHE A 451 -8.58 40.65 -2.45
CA PHE A 451 -8.57 39.24 -2.05
C PHE A 451 -8.75 39.01 -0.53
N GLY A 452 -8.75 40.07 0.30
CA GLY A 452 -8.86 39.97 1.76
C GLY A 452 -7.84 38.99 2.41
N ASN A 453 -8.22 38.30 3.49
CA ASN A 453 -7.38 37.26 4.13
C ASN A 453 -7.15 36.01 3.25
N LYS A 454 -7.61 35.97 1.99
CA LYS A 454 -7.59 34.79 1.10
C LYS A 454 -6.40 34.76 0.14
N THR A 455 -5.47 35.71 0.24
CA THR A 455 -4.28 35.83 -0.62
C THR A 455 -3.29 34.68 -0.51
N PHE A 456 -3.47 33.79 0.47
CA PHE A 456 -2.53 32.70 0.74
C PHE A 456 -2.57 31.57 -0.29
N TYR A 457 -3.68 31.44 -1.00
CA TYR A 457 -3.95 30.26 -1.83
C TYR A 457 -3.30 30.28 -3.22
N TYR A 458 -2.57 31.35 -3.56
CA TYR A 458 -1.86 31.46 -4.82
C TYR A 458 -0.61 30.58 -4.81
N SER A 459 -0.69 29.46 -5.53
CA SER A 459 0.44 28.54 -5.75
C SER A 459 1.67 29.29 -6.24
N LEU A 460 2.82 28.99 -5.63
CA LEU A 460 4.14 29.59 -5.78
C LEU A 460 4.78 29.54 -7.20
N ARG A 461 4.01 29.44 -8.29
CA ARG A 461 4.48 29.92 -9.62
C ARG A 461 3.72 31.20 -9.94
N ALA A 462 4.11 32.33 -9.33
CA ALA A 462 3.94 33.58 -10.07
C ALA A 462 4.76 33.42 -11.36
N ASP A 463 4.33 33.86 -12.53
CA ASP A 463 5.26 33.88 -13.66
C ASP A 463 6.44 34.81 -13.27
N SER A 464 7.71 34.46 -13.53
CA SER A 464 8.89 35.29 -13.19
C SER A 464 8.81 36.71 -13.78
N GLY A 465 7.88 36.92 -14.71
CA GLY A 465 7.51 38.21 -15.30
C GLY A 465 6.37 39.01 -14.65
N VAL A 466 5.63 38.52 -13.65
CA VAL A 466 4.50 39.28 -13.08
C VAL A 466 5.00 40.44 -12.21
N LYS A 467 4.64 41.66 -12.62
CA LYS A 467 4.94 42.89 -11.89
C LYS A 467 3.67 43.54 -11.37
N ILE A 468 3.64 43.91 -10.09
CA ILE A 468 2.58 44.72 -9.48
C ILE A 468 3.21 46.04 -9.02
N GLY A 469 2.70 47.17 -9.52
CA GLY A 469 3.25 48.49 -9.18
C GLY A 469 4.72 48.68 -9.58
N GLY A 470 5.20 47.97 -10.61
CA GLY A 470 6.60 48.05 -11.07
C GLY A 470 7.58 47.12 -10.34
N THR A 471 7.17 46.49 -9.24
CA THR A 471 7.96 45.50 -8.48
C THR A 471 7.66 44.10 -9.00
N ARG A 472 8.68 43.25 -9.22
CA ARG A 472 8.43 41.82 -9.51
C ARG A 472 7.83 41.21 -8.25
N VAL A 473 6.71 40.51 -8.40
CA VAL A 473 6.06 39.81 -7.28
C VAL A 473 7.04 38.84 -6.60
N TRP A 474 7.95 38.27 -7.39
CA TRP A 474 9.01 37.35 -6.97
C TRP A 474 10.03 37.92 -6.00
N ASP A 475 10.53 39.13 -6.21
CA ASP A 475 11.57 39.72 -5.36
C ASP A 475 11.10 39.95 -3.91
N LYS A 476 9.78 40.06 -3.71
CA LYS A 476 9.15 40.19 -2.38
C LYS A 476 8.66 38.85 -1.83
N LEU A 477 8.15 37.94 -2.67
CA LEU A 477 7.76 36.56 -2.28
C LEU A 477 8.91 35.80 -1.60
N LEU A 478 10.13 36.21 -1.92
CA LEU A 478 11.42 35.76 -1.41
C LEU A 478 11.61 35.86 0.12
N ASP A 479 11.25 36.99 0.72
CA ASP A 479 11.35 37.21 2.17
C ASP A 479 10.33 36.36 2.94
N LEU A 480 9.18 36.10 2.30
CA LEU A 480 8.13 35.24 2.83
C LEU A 480 8.57 33.77 2.80
N ILE A 481 9.17 33.32 1.70
CA ILE A 481 9.73 31.99 1.52
C ILE A 481 10.73 31.71 2.67
N ASN A 482 11.73 32.57 2.93
CA ASN A 482 12.65 32.43 4.09
C ASN A 482 11.96 32.17 5.45
N LEU A 483 10.86 32.87 5.75
CA LEU A 483 10.13 32.71 7.01
C LEU A 483 9.42 31.34 7.15
N ILE A 484 9.08 30.74 6.00
CA ILE A 484 8.42 29.44 5.88
C ILE A 484 9.45 28.31 6.03
N PHE A 485 10.65 28.49 5.47
CA PHE A 485 11.75 27.50 5.56
C PHE A 485 12.35 27.43 6.98
N ASP A 486 12.42 28.55 7.71
CA ASP A 486 12.86 28.59 9.11
C ASP A 486 11.81 28.00 10.09
N SER A 487 10.52 28.03 9.76
CA SER A 487 9.45 27.54 10.65
C SER A 487 9.19 26.03 10.59
N GLY A 488 9.86 25.31 9.67
CA GLY A 488 9.98 23.85 9.68
C GLY A 488 11.02 23.33 10.69
N SER A 489 11.77 24.21 11.37
CA SER A 489 12.70 23.80 12.43
C SER A 489 11.92 23.19 13.61
N ASP A 490 12.33 22.00 14.05
CA ASP A 490 11.88 21.27 15.25
C ASP A 490 10.77 21.98 16.05
N MET A 491 9.50 21.67 15.76
CA MET A 491 8.36 22.20 16.53
C MET A 491 8.33 21.70 17.99
N ILE A 492 9.26 20.81 18.35
CA ILE A 492 9.29 20.17 19.65
C ILE A 492 10.04 21.07 20.62
N ASN A 493 9.36 21.44 21.69
CA ASN A 493 10.03 22.13 22.78
C ASN A 493 11.04 21.18 23.44
N SER A 494 12.27 21.65 23.64
CA SER A 494 13.37 20.88 24.22
C SER A 494 12.95 20.05 25.45
N GLY A 495 12.99 18.72 25.31
CA GLY A 495 12.66 17.75 26.36
C GLY A 495 11.20 17.28 26.40
N HIS A 496 10.41 17.56 25.36
CA HIS A 496 9.13 16.89 25.12
C HIS A 496 9.32 15.54 24.41
N GLN A 497 8.33 14.66 24.53
CA GLN A 497 8.28 13.36 23.88
C GLN A 497 7.10 13.35 22.89
N MET A 498 7.38 13.15 21.60
CA MET A 498 6.34 12.96 20.59
C MET A 498 5.77 11.55 20.63
N TYR A 499 4.52 11.42 20.20
CA TYR A 499 3.86 10.14 20.01
C TYR A 499 2.98 10.12 18.77
N ILE A 500 2.76 8.92 18.26
CA ILE A 500 1.84 8.60 17.16
C ILE A 500 0.70 7.75 17.69
N ASN A 501 -0.46 7.86 17.04
CA ASN A 501 -1.63 7.03 17.31
C ASN A 501 -1.85 6.09 16.12
N GLN A 502 -2.12 4.83 16.42
CA GLN A 502 -2.58 3.86 15.44
C GLN A 502 -3.99 4.25 14.95
N ILE A 503 -4.23 4.09 13.65
CA ILE A 503 -5.51 4.35 12.98
C ILE A 503 -6.13 3.06 12.48
N ASN A 504 -5.33 2.23 11.81
CA ASN A 504 -5.72 0.93 11.30
C ASN A 504 -4.80 -0.15 11.88
N SER A 505 -5.27 -1.40 11.91
CA SER A 505 -4.46 -2.57 12.26
C SER A 505 -4.35 -3.51 11.07
N GLY A 506 -3.20 -4.16 10.95
CA GLY A 506 -2.88 -5.09 9.87
C GLY A 506 -1.48 -5.65 10.04
N GLN A 507 -0.90 -6.18 8.96
CA GLN A 507 0.44 -6.78 9.00
C GLN A 507 1.49 -5.82 9.60
N LEU A 508 1.44 -4.53 9.21
CA LEU A 508 2.37 -3.51 9.71
C LEU A 508 2.29 -3.31 11.23
N THR A 509 1.14 -3.53 11.85
CA THR A 509 1.00 -3.42 13.31
C THR A 509 1.40 -4.70 14.02
N ARG A 510 1.22 -5.87 13.38
CA ARG A 510 1.30 -7.17 14.05
C ARG A 510 2.60 -7.94 13.78
N PHE A 511 3.32 -7.65 12.70
CA PHE A 511 4.45 -8.44 12.26
C PHE A 511 5.65 -7.59 11.79
N PRO A 512 6.89 -7.97 12.16
CA PRO A 512 7.25 -9.12 13.01
C PRO A 512 6.99 -8.91 14.50
N TYR A 513 6.83 -7.66 14.95
CA TYR A 513 6.48 -7.39 16.33
C TYR A 513 5.00 -7.06 16.45
N ASN A 514 4.30 -7.66 17.40
CA ASN A 514 2.96 -7.24 17.74
C ASN A 514 3.01 -5.93 18.53
N LEU A 515 2.49 -4.86 17.93
CA LEU A 515 2.47 -3.50 18.45
C LEU A 515 1.04 -2.99 18.70
N GLU A 516 0.03 -3.86 18.66
CA GLU A 516 -1.33 -3.49 19.05
C GLU A 516 -1.40 -3.00 20.50
N GLY A 517 -2.42 -2.20 20.81
CA GLY A 517 -2.73 -1.84 22.18
C GLY A 517 -3.26 -3.04 22.95
N GLU A 518 -3.26 -2.94 24.28
CA GLU A 518 -3.83 -3.96 25.14
C GLU A 518 -5.34 -4.11 24.84
N ASN A 519 -5.86 -5.34 24.91
CA ASN A 519 -7.27 -5.67 24.66
C ASN A 519 -7.81 -5.25 23.26
N GLY A 520 -6.93 -5.12 22.26
CA GLY A 520 -7.31 -4.75 20.90
C GLY A 520 -7.57 -3.25 20.71
N GLU A 521 -7.17 -2.41 21.66
CA GLU A 521 -7.22 -0.95 21.51
C GLU A 521 -6.12 -0.45 20.56
N LEU A 522 -6.35 0.72 19.95
CA LEU A 522 -5.37 1.37 19.07
C LEU A 522 -4.15 1.83 19.90
N ALA A 523 -2.95 1.41 19.51
CA ALA A 523 -1.73 1.73 20.24
C ALA A 523 -1.32 3.20 20.08
N SER A 524 -0.76 3.77 21.16
CA SER A 524 0.02 5.01 21.13
C SER A 524 1.50 4.68 21.30
N ILE A 525 2.35 5.16 20.38
CA ILE A 525 3.78 4.83 20.32
C ILE A 525 4.59 6.11 20.42
N ASN A 526 5.52 6.17 21.37
CA ASN A 526 6.49 7.25 21.45
C ASN A 526 7.49 7.14 20.30
N ILE A 527 7.77 8.27 19.65
CA ILE A 527 8.69 8.35 18.50
C ILE A 527 9.74 9.43 18.73
N GLU A 528 10.84 9.38 17.98
CA GLU A 528 11.76 10.49 17.89
C GLU A 528 11.11 11.70 17.18
N PRO A 529 11.66 12.91 17.42
CA PRO A 529 11.21 14.12 16.77
C PRO A 529 10.91 14.00 15.27
N THR A 530 9.78 14.57 14.84
CA THR A 530 9.34 14.69 13.43
C THR A 530 8.36 15.88 13.30
N HIS A 531 7.91 16.21 12.09
CA HIS A 531 6.88 17.24 11.87
C HIS A 531 5.79 16.86 10.85
N PHE A 532 4.77 17.72 10.74
CA PHE A 532 3.71 17.60 9.74
C PHE A 532 4.29 17.62 8.33
N GLN A 533 3.59 17.00 7.39
CA GLN A 533 4.02 16.92 6.01
C GLN A 533 3.41 18.04 5.17
N SER A 534 4.03 18.36 4.04
CA SER A 534 3.62 19.51 3.21
C SER A 534 2.21 19.33 2.64
N TYR A 535 1.89 18.14 2.14
CA TYR A 535 0.66 17.87 1.39
C TYR A 535 -0.33 17.01 2.16
N GLN A 536 -1.62 17.30 1.97
CA GLN A 536 -2.72 16.45 2.37
C GLN A 536 -2.77 15.19 1.52
N ILE A 537 -3.07 14.07 2.16
CA ILE A 537 -3.38 12.83 1.47
C ILE A 537 -4.70 12.96 0.70
N ASP A 538 -4.73 12.41 -0.50
CA ASP A 538 -5.91 12.24 -1.33
C ASP A 538 -6.67 10.97 -0.95
N MET A 539 -7.38 10.98 0.18
CA MET A 539 -8.16 9.83 0.64
C MET A 539 -9.27 9.40 -0.34
N ASP A 540 -9.58 10.24 -1.34
CA ASP A 540 -10.62 10.03 -2.32
C ASP A 540 -10.04 9.63 -3.68
N ASN A 541 -8.77 9.22 -3.73
CA ASN A 541 -8.12 8.65 -4.91
C ASN A 541 -8.69 7.26 -5.23
N ILE A 542 -9.95 7.22 -5.66
CA ILE A 542 -10.71 6.03 -5.97
C ILE A 542 -10.15 5.38 -7.23
N ASP A 543 -9.82 4.10 -7.13
CA ASP A 543 -9.35 3.25 -8.21
C ASP A 543 -10.53 2.72 -9.07
N SER A 544 -10.23 1.80 -9.98
CA SER A 544 -11.24 1.17 -10.85
C SER A 544 -12.28 0.32 -10.10
N ASN A 545 -12.00 -0.10 -8.85
CA ASN A 545 -12.87 -0.91 -8.02
C ASN A 545 -13.83 -0.07 -7.14
N GLY A 546 -13.69 1.26 -7.16
CA GLY A 546 -14.57 2.17 -6.44
C GLY A 546 -14.08 2.51 -5.02
N ASN A 547 -12.89 2.08 -4.62
CA ASN A 547 -12.29 2.40 -3.32
C ASN A 547 -10.95 3.13 -3.49
N SER A 548 -10.55 3.89 -2.47
CA SER A 548 -9.24 4.55 -2.46
C SER A 548 -8.14 3.57 -2.08
N ASP A 549 -7.04 3.49 -2.82
CA ASP A 549 -5.93 2.59 -2.46
C ASP A 549 -5.08 3.06 -1.27
N ILE A 550 -5.46 4.18 -0.65
CA ILE A 550 -4.70 4.76 0.45
C ILE A 550 -5.18 4.21 1.79
N VAL A 551 -4.23 3.67 2.57
CA VAL A 551 -4.45 3.23 3.95
C VAL A 551 -3.48 3.94 4.86
N VAL A 552 -4.02 4.71 5.80
CA VAL A 552 -3.24 5.39 6.84
C VAL A 552 -3.16 4.50 8.07
N TRP A 553 -1.95 4.13 8.48
CA TRP A 553 -1.70 3.21 9.58
C TRP A 553 -1.53 3.96 10.91
N TYR A 554 -0.81 5.08 10.87
CA TYR A 554 -0.50 5.89 12.04
C TYR A 554 -0.57 7.39 11.72
N THR A 555 -1.01 8.19 12.67
CA THR A 555 -0.93 9.66 12.64
C THR A 555 -0.08 10.18 13.79
N ILE A 556 0.59 11.31 13.59
CA ILE A 556 1.18 12.09 14.68
C ILE A 556 0.05 12.50 15.63
N GLY A 557 0.15 12.10 16.90
CA GLY A 557 -0.86 12.37 17.92
C GLY A 557 -0.59 13.67 18.66
N GLY A 558 0.68 13.95 18.95
CA GLY A 558 1.09 15.18 19.63
C GLY A 558 2.37 15.02 20.44
N GLU A 559 2.49 15.84 21.47
CA GLU A 559 3.64 15.89 22.37
C GLU A 559 3.21 15.78 23.82
N LYS A 560 4.06 15.14 24.63
CA LYS A 560 3.97 15.16 26.10
C LYS A 560 5.16 15.89 26.68
N ASN A 561 4.91 16.76 27.64
CA ASN A 561 5.99 17.43 28.38
C ASN A 561 6.72 16.45 29.32
N LYS A 562 7.74 16.93 30.04
CA LYS A 562 8.53 16.10 30.98
C LYS A 562 7.72 15.45 32.10
N THR A 563 6.54 15.96 32.43
CA THR A 563 5.64 15.37 33.43
C THR A 563 4.64 14.37 32.84
N GLY A 564 4.72 14.10 31.53
CA GLY A 564 3.82 13.20 30.82
C GLY A 564 2.47 13.82 30.44
N THR A 565 2.32 15.14 30.60
CA THR A 565 1.08 15.87 30.28
C THR A 565 1.08 16.25 28.80
N GLU A 566 -0.04 16.02 28.12
CA GLU A 566 -0.21 16.42 26.72
C GLU A 566 -0.13 17.93 26.55
N VAL A 567 0.56 18.35 25.49
CA VAL A 567 0.75 19.74 25.12
C VAL A 567 -0.10 20.03 23.89
N SER A 568 -0.72 21.21 23.89
CA SER A 568 -1.47 21.67 22.72
C SER A 568 -0.53 21.88 21.54
N THR A 569 -0.70 21.05 20.52
CA THR A 569 0.02 21.07 19.24
C THR A 569 -0.99 21.11 18.10
N PRO A 570 -0.57 21.41 16.85
CA PRO A 570 -1.45 21.25 15.68
C PRO A 570 -2.02 19.83 15.55
N TYR A 571 -1.27 18.82 16.00
CA TYR A 571 -1.68 17.41 15.99
C TYR A 571 -2.80 17.13 17.00
N SER A 572 -2.63 17.58 18.25
CA SER A 572 -3.63 17.36 19.30
C SER A 572 -4.88 18.23 19.12
N ALA A 573 -4.81 19.28 18.30
CA ALA A 573 -5.96 20.09 17.92
C ALA A 573 -6.87 19.39 16.89
N SER A 574 -6.32 18.46 16.10
CA SER A 574 -7.04 17.61 15.14
C SER A 574 -6.55 16.16 15.28
N PRO A 575 -6.83 15.49 16.41
CA PRO A 575 -6.29 14.17 16.68
C PRO A 575 -6.81 13.16 15.66
N ASN A 576 -5.94 12.23 15.25
CA ASN A 576 -6.28 11.17 14.29
C ASN A 576 -6.71 11.69 12.90
N ASP A 577 -6.36 12.93 12.57
CA ASP A 577 -6.58 13.51 11.25
C ASP A 577 -5.62 12.88 10.23
N VAL A 578 -6.08 11.78 9.64
CA VAL A 578 -5.33 10.99 8.65
C VAL A 578 -4.88 11.79 7.44
N ARG A 579 -5.52 12.93 7.16
CA ARG A 579 -5.22 13.73 5.99
C ARG A 579 -4.11 14.74 6.26
N ASN A 580 -4.09 15.34 7.44
CA ASN A 580 -3.14 16.40 7.80
C ASN A 580 -1.96 15.91 8.65
N ASN A 581 -2.16 14.85 9.44
CA ASN A 581 -1.24 14.44 10.49
C ASN A 581 -0.71 13.01 10.28
N TYR A 582 -0.77 12.47 9.06
CA TYR A 582 -0.27 11.13 8.78
C TYR A 582 1.21 10.97 9.14
N TYR A 583 1.55 9.81 9.69
CA TYR A 583 2.91 9.38 9.97
C TYR A 583 3.30 8.19 9.09
N ILE A 584 2.47 7.14 9.03
CA ILE A 584 2.68 6.00 8.13
C ILE A 584 1.41 5.77 7.32
N TYR A 585 1.55 5.68 6.00
CA TYR A 585 0.48 5.28 5.09
C TYR A 585 1.04 4.46 3.93
N SER A 586 0.18 3.66 3.29
CA SER A 586 0.47 2.98 2.04
C SER A 586 -0.50 3.43 0.95
N LYS A 587 -0.02 3.45 -0.29
CA LYS A 587 -0.82 3.59 -1.50
C LYS A 587 -0.26 2.64 -2.56
N GLY A 588 -1.02 1.61 -2.92
CA GLY A 588 -0.50 0.58 -3.81
C GLY A 588 0.79 -0.04 -3.26
N ASN A 589 1.76 -0.25 -4.15
CA ASN A 589 3.12 -0.70 -3.82
C ASN A 589 4.04 0.37 -3.22
N VAL A 590 3.50 1.51 -2.79
CA VAL A 590 4.25 2.61 -2.15
C VAL A 590 3.90 2.70 -0.66
N MET A 591 4.92 2.70 0.18
CA MET A 591 4.81 3.00 1.61
C MET A 591 5.44 4.38 1.89
N TYR A 592 4.83 5.14 2.79
CA TYR A 592 5.41 6.35 3.36
C TYR A 592 5.60 6.19 4.87
N SER A 593 6.71 6.72 5.40
CA SER A 593 6.97 6.82 6.84
C SER A 593 7.53 8.20 7.22
N GLY A 594 6.97 8.82 8.26
CA GLY A 594 7.48 10.07 8.85
C GLY A 594 8.76 9.91 9.66
N ALA A 595 9.34 8.70 9.69
CA ALA A 595 10.66 8.45 10.28
C ALA A 595 11.77 9.10 9.43
N GLY A 596 12.86 9.50 10.09
CA GLY A 596 14.05 10.03 9.40
C GLY A 596 14.28 11.54 9.56
N HIS A 597 13.37 12.27 10.22
CA HIS A 597 13.65 13.64 10.70
C HIS A 597 14.75 13.64 11.77
N SER A 598 14.68 12.67 12.68
CA SER A 598 15.67 12.38 13.71
C SER A 598 16.08 10.91 13.69
N THR A 599 17.26 10.60 14.24
CA THR A 599 17.77 9.22 14.28
C THR A 599 16.93 8.36 15.22
N ILE A 600 16.29 7.33 14.67
CA ILE A 600 15.57 6.32 15.45
C ILE A 600 16.50 5.72 16.52
N LYS A 601 16.04 5.69 17.78
CA LYS A 601 16.79 5.07 18.87
C LYS A 601 17.00 3.58 18.60
N THR A 602 18.24 3.12 18.77
CA THR A 602 18.65 1.75 18.44
C THR A 602 18.45 0.74 19.57
N ASN A 603 17.68 1.06 20.61
CA ASN A 603 17.35 0.10 21.65
C ASN A 603 16.26 -0.84 21.12
N THR A 604 16.50 -2.15 21.15
CA THR A 604 15.54 -3.17 20.69
C THR A 604 14.21 -3.15 21.44
N ASN A 605 14.16 -2.51 22.62
CA ASN A 605 12.93 -2.27 23.37
C ASN A 605 12.12 -1.05 22.89
N SER A 606 12.63 -0.23 21.97
CA SER A 606 11.86 0.89 21.41
C SER A 606 10.74 0.36 20.51
N LYS A 607 9.51 0.80 20.80
CA LYS A 607 8.35 0.53 19.94
C LYS A 607 8.48 1.21 18.58
N GLU A 608 9.15 2.37 18.49
CA GLU A 608 9.42 3.03 17.21
C GLU A 608 10.39 2.20 16.35
N PHE A 609 11.44 1.63 16.95
CA PHE A 609 12.37 0.74 16.25
C PHE A 609 11.63 -0.49 15.69
N LYS A 610 10.84 -1.15 16.54
CA LYS A 610 10.02 -2.30 16.13
C LYS A 610 9.02 -1.92 15.03
N LEU A 611 8.36 -0.78 15.15
CA LEU A 611 7.42 -0.28 14.16
C LEU A 611 8.11 -0.01 12.82
N PHE A 612 9.32 0.54 12.85
CA PHE A 612 10.10 0.78 11.64
C PHE A 612 10.48 -0.54 10.94
N LEU A 613 10.88 -1.58 11.70
CA LEU A 613 11.11 -2.92 11.14
C LEU A 613 9.84 -3.54 10.53
N ASN A 614 8.70 -3.47 11.23
CA ASN A 614 7.41 -3.86 10.67
C ASN A 614 7.09 -3.09 9.38
N THR A 615 7.34 -1.78 9.36
CA THR A 615 7.10 -0.92 8.19
C THR A 615 7.96 -1.34 6.99
N MET A 616 9.23 -1.70 7.20
CA MET A 616 10.10 -2.19 6.13
C MET A 616 9.61 -3.51 5.53
N ILE A 617 9.23 -4.47 6.38
CA ILE A 617 8.71 -5.76 5.92
C ILE A 617 7.37 -5.58 5.22
N ALA A 618 6.46 -4.79 5.78
CA ALA A 618 5.18 -4.46 5.15
C ALA A 618 5.39 -3.78 3.79
N ALA A 619 6.26 -2.77 3.72
CA ALA A 619 6.58 -2.10 2.47
C ALA A 619 7.10 -3.09 1.42
N TYR A 620 8.08 -3.94 1.76
CA TYR A 620 8.57 -4.98 0.86
C TYR A 620 7.46 -5.90 0.34
N ARG A 621 6.50 -6.26 1.21
CA ARG A 621 5.37 -7.14 0.86
C ARG A 621 4.27 -6.46 0.03
N LEU A 622 4.16 -5.13 0.02
CA LEU A 622 3.29 -4.40 -0.91
C LEU A 622 3.72 -4.59 -2.36
N GLY A 623 5.02 -4.84 -2.60
CA GLY A 623 5.55 -5.03 -3.95
C GLY A 623 5.39 -6.45 -4.45
N LEU A 624 5.12 -6.58 -5.75
CA LEU A 624 5.17 -7.86 -6.42
C LEU A 624 6.61 -8.38 -6.45
N GLN A 625 6.73 -9.65 -6.08
CA GLN A 625 8.01 -10.34 -6.08
C GLN A 625 8.18 -11.09 -7.41
N ASN A 626 9.41 -11.10 -7.92
CA ASN A 626 9.68 -11.81 -9.17
C ASN A 626 9.43 -13.31 -8.94
N PRO A 627 8.64 -13.96 -9.80
CA PRO A 627 8.57 -15.41 -9.78
C PRO A 627 9.93 -15.98 -10.24
N ASN A 628 10.18 -17.24 -9.96
CA ASN A 628 11.40 -17.93 -10.33
C ASN A 628 11.07 -19.29 -10.94
N VAL A 629 11.82 -19.67 -11.95
CA VAL A 629 11.85 -21.03 -12.46
C VAL A 629 13.21 -21.63 -12.13
N THR A 630 13.22 -22.84 -11.61
CA THR A 630 14.44 -23.59 -11.42
C THR A 630 14.36 -24.91 -12.17
N ILE A 631 15.33 -25.14 -13.05
CA ILE A 631 15.52 -26.45 -13.70
C ILE A 631 16.29 -27.33 -12.72
N LEU A 632 15.70 -28.47 -12.37
CA LEU A 632 16.14 -29.38 -11.32
C LEU A 632 17.05 -30.47 -11.88
N ASN A 633 17.96 -30.97 -11.04
CA ASN A 633 18.80 -32.12 -11.40
C ASN A 633 18.01 -33.41 -11.57
N ASN A 634 16.91 -33.59 -10.83
CA ASN A 634 16.02 -34.74 -10.95
C ASN A 634 14.60 -34.41 -10.47
N LYS A 635 13.72 -35.41 -10.38
CA LYS A 635 12.31 -35.26 -9.95
C LYS A 635 12.12 -34.81 -8.49
N ASN A 636 13.17 -34.84 -7.66
CA ASN A 636 13.12 -34.32 -6.31
C ASN A 636 13.15 -32.79 -6.34
N ARG A 637 12.14 -32.18 -5.70
CA ARG A 637 12.00 -30.73 -5.55
C ARG A 637 13.23 -30.07 -4.93
N ASP A 638 13.88 -30.74 -3.98
CA ASP A 638 15.02 -30.21 -3.25
C ASP A 638 16.36 -30.51 -3.93
N SER A 639 16.33 -31.05 -5.16
CA SER A 639 17.55 -31.23 -5.92
C SER A 639 18.13 -29.88 -6.37
N GLY A 640 19.46 -29.77 -6.41
CA GLY A 640 20.11 -28.55 -6.88
C GLY A 640 19.72 -28.19 -8.32
N SER A 641 20.04 -26.97 -8.73
CA SER A 641 19.78 -26.52 -10.10
C SER A 641 20.68 -27.23 -11.13
N ARG A 642 20.16 -27.37 -12.34
CA ARG A 642 20.84 -27.98 -13.48
C ARG A 642 21.01 -26.92 -14.58
N GLY A 643 22.25 -26.48 -14.80
CA GLY A 643 22.59 -25.53 -15.87
C GLY A 643 23.03 -26.17 -17.18
N VAL A 644 23.37 -27.47 -17.18
CA VAL A 644 23.81 -28.20 -18.38
C VAL A 644 23.16 -29.58 -18.46
N ALA A 645 22.71 -29.95 -19.65
CA ALA A 645 22.26 -31.30 -19.99
C ALA A 645 23.08 -31.90 -21.12
N TYR A 646 23.31 -33.20 -21.03
CA TYR A 646 24.31 -33.94 -21.79
C TYR A 646 23.64 -35.00 -22.67
N PHE A 647 23.82 -34.90 -23.98
CA PHE A 647 23.31 -35.87 -24.95
C PHE A 647 24.46 -36.67 -25.57
N ALA A 648 24.53 -37.94 -25.17
CA ALA A 648 25.47 -38.90 -25.75
C ALA A 648 24.88 -39.46 -27.05
N TYR A 649 25.64 -39.46 -28.14
CA TYR A 649 25.23 -40.12 -29.38
C TYR A 649 26.27 -41.14 -29.87
N ASP A 650 25.75 -42.17 -30.53
CA ASP A 650 26.54 -43.16 -31.25
C ASP A 650 26.53 -42.78 -32.75
N SER A 651 27.72 -42.71 -33.35
CA SER A 651 27.88 -42.40 -34.78
C SER A 651 27.18 -43.42 -35.68
N ASP A 652 26.96 -44.64 -35.20
CA ASP A 652 26.39 -45.73 -35.98
C ASP A 652 24.84 -45.78 -35.90
N ASN A 653 24.22 -44.92 -35.06
CA ASN A 653 22.80 -45.04 -34.69
C ASN A 653 21.94 -43.85 -35.16
N ALA A 654 22.12 -43.43 -36.42
CA ALA A 654 21.28 -42.45 -37.15
C ALA A 654 20.98 -41.11 -36.43
N GLY A 655 21.82 -40.71 -35.47
CA GLY A 655 21.67 -39.45 -34.73
C GLY A 655 20.59 -39.48 -33.64
N GLU A 656 20.22 -40.64 -33.11
CA GLU A 656 19.36 -40.74 -31.92
C GLU A 656 20.23 -40.84 -30.64
N PRO A 657 19.86 -40.17 -29.53
CA PRO A 657 20.63 -40.19 -28.30
C PRO A 657 20.61 -41.58 -27.64
N VAL A 658 21.78 -42.05 -27.19
CA VAL A 658 21.98 -43.39 -26.61
C VAL A 658 21.47 -43.48 -25.18
N ASN A 659 21.42 -42.34 -24.48
CA ASN A 659 20.97 -42.23 -23.09
C ASN A 659 19.46 -42.01 -22.94
N GLY A 660 18.67 -42.06 -24.01
CA GLY A 660 17.21 -41.84 -23.99
C GLY A 660 16.80 -40.35 -24.06
N THR A 661 15.54 -40.04 -23.74
CA THR A 661 15.07 -38.66 -23.56
C THR A 661 15.65 -38.11 -22.27
N SER A 662 16.40 -37.00 -22.34
CA SER A 662 16.80 -36.26 -21.14
C SER A 662 15.63 -35.40 -20.72
N ASP A 663 14.61 -36.02 -20.11
CA ASP A 663 13.50 -35.26 -19.52
C ASP A 663 14.09 -34.21 -18.58
N ILE A 664 13.58 -32.99 -18.68
CA ILE A 664 13.96 -31.93 -17.76
C ILE A 664 12.88 -31.84 -16.68
N TYR A 665 13.33 -31.72 -15.44
CA TYR A 665 12.46 -31.43 -14.31
C TYR A 665 12.61 -29.96 -13.99
N PHE A 666 11.51 -29.30 -13.69
CA PHE A 666 11.53 -27.91 -13.26
C PHE A 666 10.49 -27.68 -12.18
N THR A 667 10.75 -26.68 -11.35
CA THR A 667 9.80 -26.17 -10.38
C THR A 667 9.58 -24.69 -10.65
N VAL A 668 8.37 -24.25 -10.38
CA VAL A 668 7.98 -22.85 -10.49
C VAL A 668 7.75 -22.35 -9.07
N ASN A 669 8.38 -21.25 -8.73
CA ASN A 669 8.18 -20.57 -7.47
C ASN A 669 7.57 -19.19 -7.75
N ASN A 670 6.29 -19.06 -7.45
CA ASN A 670 5.62 -17.78 -7.41
C ASN A 670 5.29 -17.44 -5.95
N PRO A 671 5.94 -16.41 -5.37
CA PRO A 671 5.69 -15.99 -4.00
C PRO A 671 4.42 -15.13 -3.83
N ASN A 672 3.75 -14.72 -4.91
CA ASN A 672 2.58 -13.86 -4.87
C ASN A 672 1.29 -14.71 -4.89
N LEU A 673 0.57 -14.77 -3.76
CA LEU A 673 -0.65 -15.59 -3.59
C LEU A 673 -1.84 -15.12 -4.44
N ASN A 674 -1.76 -13.89 -4.93
CA ASN A 674 -2.79 -13.16 -5.68
C ASN A 674 -2.81 -13.54 -7.17
N ILE A 675 -1.89 -14.39 -7.59
CA ILE A 675 -1.70 -14.77 -8.99
C ILE A 675 -2.41 -16.09 -9.23
N THR A 676 -3.56 -16.03 -9.90
CA THR A 676 -4.43 -17.19 -10.15
C THR A 676 -4.11 -17.94 -11.44
N ASP A 677 -3.32 -17.35 -12.34
CA ASP A 677 -3.03 -17.89 -13.67
C ASP A 677 -1.53 -17.83 -14.00
N SER A 678 -0.75 -18.72 -13.36
CA SER A 678 0.65 -18.94 -13.75
C SER A 678 0.69 -19.89 -14.96
N VAL A 679 1.00 -19.38 -16.14
CA VAL A 679 1.10 -20.16 -17.36
C VAL A 679 2.57 -20.43 -17.66
N THR A 680 2.95 -21.69 -17.77
CA THR A 680 4.32 -22.07 -18.15
C THR A 680 4.40 -22.43 -19.62
N THR A 681 5.38 -21.89 -20.32
CA THR A 681 5.73 -22.37 -21.65
C THR A 681 7.18 -22.83 -21.67
N VAL A 682 7.38 -24.11 -21.97
CA VAL A 682 8.71 -24.67 -22.19
C VAL A 682 8.99 -24.67 -23.68
N LYS A 683 10.10 -24.05 -24.08
CA LYS A 683 10.47 -23.89 -25.48
C LYS A 683 11.93 -24.25 -25.72
N TYR A 684 12.23 -24.72 -26.93
CA TYR A 684 13.61 -24.83 -27.43
C TYR A 684 13.69 -24.22 -28.83
N SER A 685 14.85 -23.68 -29.19
CA SER A 685 15.14 -23.25 -30.57
C SER A 685 15.85 -24.37 -31.32
N ASP A 686 15.48 -24.58 -32.59
CA ASP A 686 16.31 -25.38 -33.50
C ASP A 686 17.41 -24.52 -34.16
N ASP A 687 18.26 -25.18 -34.95
CA ASP A 687 19.42 -24.57 -35.64
C ASP A 687 19.03 -23.43 -36.61
N ASN A 688 17.77 -23.38 -37.07
CA ASN A 688 17.27 -22.31 -37.94
C ASN A 688 16.64 -21.15 -37.15
N GLY A 689 16.70 -21.18 -35.82
CA GLY A 689 16.05 -20.20 -34.95
C GLY A 689 14.54 -20.43 -34.78
N VAL A 690 14.00 -21.57 -35.20
CA VAL A 690 12.58 -21.87 -35.05
C VAL A 690 12.30 -22.35 -33.63
N ILE A 691 11.30 -21.75 -33.00
CA ILE A 691 10.92 -22.04 -31.61
C ILE A 691 9.88 -23.16 -31.57
N HIS A 692 10.16 -24.21 -30.81
CA HIS A 692 9.31 -25.39 -30.63
C HIS A 692 8.80 -25.48 -29.20
N ASN A 693 7.50 -25.75 -29.01
CA ASN A 693 6.91 -25.98 -27.70
C ASN A 693 7.17 -27.43 -27.23
N VAL A 694 7.42 -27.59 -25.93
CA VAL A 694 7.65 -28.89 -25.29
C VAL A 694 6.42 -29.30 -24.49
N LYS A 695 6.05 -30.58 -24.55
CA LYS A 695 4.96 -31.13 -23.74
C LYS A 695 5.37 -31.17 -22.26
N THR A 696 4.49 -30.70 -21.39
CA THR A 696 4.71 -30.62 -19.95
C THR A 696 3.75 -31.55 -19.20
N TYR A 697 4.23 -32.10 -18.09
CA TYR A 697 3.51 -33.01 -17.21
C TYR A 697 3.68 -32.57 -15.77
N ARG A 698 2.62 -32.63 -14.96
CA ARG A 698 2.70 -32.52 -13.51
C ARG A 698 3.15 -33.86 -12.93
N VAL A 699 4.23 -33.86 -12.16
CA VAL A 699 4.70 -35.05 -11.45
C VAL A 699 3.82 -35.26 -10.21
N THR A 700 3.27 -36.46 -10.03
CA THR A 700 2.47 -36.83 -8.84
C THR A 700 2.84 -38.23 -8.35
N SER A 701 2.49 -38.54 -7.10
CA SER A 701 2.70 -39.87 -6.49
C SER A 701 2.04 -41.01 -7.27
N ASP A 702 0.88 -40.74 -7.88
CA ASP A 702 0.10 -41.70 -8.68
C ASP A 702 0.50 -41.76 -10.17
N GLY A 703 1.57 -41.06 -10.56
CA GLY A 703 2.06 -40.96 -11.94
C GLY A 703 1.87 -39.58 -12.59
N ASP A 704 2.53 -39.37 -13.72
CA ASP A 704 2.55 -38.08 -14.41
C ASP A 704 1.20 -37.74 -15.06
N LYS A 705 0.71 -36.51 -14.84
CA LYS A 705 -0.53 -36.00 -15.44
C LYS A 705 -0.20 -34.93 -16.47
N VAL A 706 -0.69 -35.09 -17.71
CA VAL A 706 -0.50 -34.11 -18.81
C VAL A 706 -1.04 -32.73 -18.39
N LEU A 707 -0.29 -31.67 -18.63
CA LEU A 707 -0.79 -30.30 -18.52
C LEU A 707 -1.50 -29.91 -19.82
N THR A 708 -2.84 -29.81 -19.80
CA THR A 708 -3.61 -29.42 -21.01
C THR A 708 -3.63 -27.91 -21.23
N ASP A 709 -3.55 -27.12 -20.17
CA ASP A 709 -3.75 -25.66 -20.20
C ASP A 709 -2.47 -24.90 -19.83
N ASN A 710 -1.34 -25.59 -19.72
CA ASN A 710 -0.04 -25.03 -19.30
C ASN A 710 -0.06 -24.32 -17.92
N LYS A 711 -1.13 -24.45 -17.14
CA LYS A 711 -1.25 -23.89 -15.79
C LYS A 711 -0.39 -24.67 -14.81
N VAL A 712 0.47 -23.95 -14.10
CA VAL A 712 1.32 -24.49 -13.04
C VAL A 712 0.91 -23.94 -11.68
N ILE A 713 1.23 -24.70 -10.64
CA ILE A 713 1.02 -24.37 -9.25
C ILE A 713 2.40 -24.22 -8.63
N SER A 714 2.63 -23.08 -7.98
CA SER A 714 3.88 -22.76 -7.32
C SER A 714 4.28 -23.86 -6.32
N GLY A 715 5.55 -24.23 -6.33
CA GLY A 715 6.16 -25.26 -5.47
C GLY A 715 6.01 -26.70 -5.95
N ARG A 716 5.23 -26.98 -7.00
CA ARG A 716 5.09 -28.33 -7.56
C ARG A 716 6.18 -28.62 -8.61
N VAL A 717 6.51 -29.89 -8.77
CA VAL A 717 7.49 -30.35 -9.76
C VAL A 717 6.80 -30.75 -11.06
N TYR A 718 7.38 -30.31 -12.16
CA TYR A 718 6.94 -30.57 -13.51
C TYR A 718 8.03 -31.24 -14.32
N ARG A 719 7.62 -32.05 -15.30
CA ARG A 719 8.51 -32.71 -16.26
C ARG A 719 8.21 -32.16 -17.65
N ALA A 720 9.23 -31.75 -18.38
CA ALA A 720 9.13 -31.48 -19.81
C ALA A 720 9.78 -32.61 -20.60
N GLU A 721 9.03 -33.22 -21.49
CA GLU A 721 9.49 -34.36 -22.30
C GLU A 721 10.20 -33.85 -23.55
N LEU A 722 11.52 -33.92 -23.55
CA LEU A 722 12.31 -33.46 -24.69
C LEU A 722 12.22 -34.46 -25.85
N PRO A 723 11.99 -33.99 -27.09
CA PRO A 723 11.90 -34.88 -28.23
C PRO A 723 13.26 -35.53 -28.53
N LYS A 724 13.26 -36.82 -28.90
CA LYS A 724 14.50 -37.55 -29.23
C LYS A 724 15.28 -36.92 -30.40
N SER A 725 14.56 -36.30 -31.32
CA SER A 725 15.14 -35.56 -32.46
C SER A 725 15.90 -34.29 -32.07
N LEU A 726 15.83 -33.83 -30.82
CA LEU A 726 16.47 -32.60 -30.36
C LEU A 726 17.98 -32.59 -30.63
N SER A 727 18.64 -33.74 -30.51
CA SER A 727 20.08 -33.89 -30.80
C SER A 727 20.50 -33.58 -32.24
N LYS A 728 19.55 -33.65 -33.20
CA LYS A 728 19.77 -33.29 -34.61
C LYS A 728 19.79 -31.78 -34.82
N TYR A 729 19.25 -31.02 -33.87
CA TYR A 729 19.15 -29.56 -33.89
C TYR A 729 20.23 -28.87 -33.03
N LEU A 730 21.42 -29.47 -32.94
CA LEU A 730 22.56 -28.99 -32.16
C LEU A 730 23.79 -28.87 -33.06
N GLU A 731 23.75 -27.95 -34.04
CA GLU A 731 24.75 -27.78 -35.11
C GLU A 731 26.20 -27.64 -34.59
N ASN A 732 26.40 -26.99 -33.44
CA ASN A 732 27.73 -26.73 -32.86
C ASN A 732 28.06 -27.61 -31.64
N ASN A 733 27.42 -28.77 -31.51
CA ASN A 733 27.45 -29.60 -30.28
C ASN A 733 26.87 -28.89 -29.04
N SER A 734 26.16 -27.77 -29.22
CA SER A 734 25.54 -27.02 -28.14
C SER A 734 24.21 -26.39 -28.59
N GLY A 735 23.28 -26.21 -27.65
CA GLY A 735 22.01 -25.52 -27.86
C GLY A 735 21.41 -25.09 -26.54
N GLU A 736 20.19 -24.53 -26.56
CA GLU A 736 19.59 -23.91 -25.39
C GLU A 736 18.10 -24.26 -25.27
N ILE A 737 17.67 -24.57 -24.05
CA ILE A 737 16.25 -24.73 -23.70
C ILE A 737 15.89 -23.62 -22.74
N ASN A 738 14.77 -22.97 -23.03
CA ASN A 738 14.20 -21.92 -22.21
C ASN A 738 12.89 -22.39 -21.59
N VAL A 739 12.85 -22.42 -20.26
CA VAL A 739 11.64 -22.61 -19.48
C VAL A 739 11.16 -21.23 -19.05
N SER A 740 10.10 -20.75 -19.70
CA SER A 740 9.51 -19.45 -19.41
C SER A 740 8.21 -19.62 -18.63
N ILE A 741 7.99 -18.78 -17.64
CA ILE A 741 6.69 -18.60 -17.00
C ILE A 741 6.20 -17.19 -17.21
N GLU A 742 4.92 -17.07 -17.52
CA GLU A 742 4.19 -15.82 -17.55
C GLU A 742 3.10 -15.88 -16.49
N ASN A 743 3.08 -14.88 -15.63
CA ASN A 743 2.15 -14.78 -14.53
C ASN A 743 1.27 -13.56 -14.75
N THR A 744 0.00 -13.76 -15.06
CA THR A 744 -0.96 -12.65 -15.12
C THR A 744 -1.53 -12.39 -13.74
N PHE A 745 -1.60 -11.12 -13.35
CA PHE A 745 -2.12 -10.71 -12.04
C PHE A 745 -3.01 -9.47 -12.15
N LYS A 746 -3.83 -9.27 -11.11
CA LYS A 746 -4.45 -7.97 -10.81
C LYS A 746 -3.87 -7.47 -9.49
N HIS A 747 -3.22 -6.32 -9.51
CA HIS A 747 -2.58 -5.73 -8.33
C HIS A 747 -3.08 -4.29 -8.20
N TYR A 748 -3.78 -3.98 -7.10
CA TYR A 748 -4.50 -2.71 -6.89
C TYR A 748 -5.41 -2.32 -8.06
N GLY A 749 -6.21 -3.28 -8.54
CA GLY A 749 -7.14 -3.07 -9.67
C GLY A 749 -6.48 -3.02 -11.06
N GLU A 750 -5.15 -2.93 -11.17
CA GLU A 750 -4.43 -2.92 -12.44
C GLU A 750 -4.01 -4.33 -12.87
N ALA A 751 -4.25 -4.68 -14.14
CA ALA A 751 -3.82 -5.95 -14.71
C ALA A 751 -2.38 -5.86 -15.23
N GLY A 752 -1.56 -6.87 -14.95
CA GLY A 752 -0.17 -6.93 -15.40
C GLY A 752 0.36 -8.34 -15.59
N THR A 753 1.60 -8.43 -16.08
CA THR A 753 2.31 -9.70 -16.32
C THR A 753 3.69 -9.69 -15.67
N LEU A 754 4.04 -10.76 -14.96
CA LEU A 754 5.38 -11.02 -14.44
C LEU A 754 5.96 -12.28 -15.08
N ASN A 755 7.13 -12.12 -15.68
CA ASN A 755 7.80 -13.20 -16.37
C ASN A 755 9.04 -13.65 -15.60
N ALA A 756 9.34 -14.95 -15.70
CA ALA A 756 10.64 -15.48 -15.31
C ALA A 756 11.05 -16.58 -16.26
N ASP A 757 12.36 -16.68 -16.46
CA ASP A 757 12.95 -17.62 -17.39
C ASP A 757 14.06 -18.40 -16.69
N ALA A 758 14.22 -19.65 -17.08
CA ALA A 758 15.39 -20.46 -16.75
C ALA A 758 15.95 -21.08 -18.02
N GLU A 759 17.25 -20.94 -18.19
CA GLU A 759 17.98 -21.41 -19.36
C GLU A 759 18.75 -22.70 -18.99
N LEU A 760 18.70 -23.69 -19.86
CA LEU A 760 19.48 -24.92 -19.78
C LEU A 760 20.31 -25.08 -21.04
N MET A 761 21.63 -25.09 -20.87
CA MET A 761 22.54 -25.39 -21.95
C MET A 761 22.49 -26.89 -22.27
N LEU A 762 22.25 -27.22 -23.52
CA LEU A 762 22.38 -28.56 -24.03
C LEU A 762 23.77 -28.72 -24.63
N THR A 763 24.45 -29.80 -24.29
CA THR A 763 25.74 -30.17 -24.85
C THR A 763 25.66 -31.57 -25.41
N ARG A 764 26.12 -31.73 -26.65
CA ARG A 764 26.17 -32.99 -27.39
C ARG A 764 27.61 -33.50 -27.45
N PHE A 765 27.82 -34.80 -27.30
CA PHE A 765 29.11 -35.45 -27.47
C PHE A 765 28.94 -36.88 -28.01
N THR A 766 29.95 -37.36 -28.72
CA THR A 766 30.06 -38.74 -29.18
C THR A 766 30.48 -39.66 -28.02
N LEU A 767 30.03 -40.92 -28.05
CA LEU A 767 30.56 -41.95 -27.15
C LEU A 767 32.09 -42.11 -27.25
N LYS A 768 32.69 -41.74 -28.39
CA LYS A 768 34.13 -41.78 -28.63
C LYS A 768 34.90 -40.65 -27.93
N GLU A 769 34.27 -39.52 -27.65
CA GLU A 769 34.87 -38.41 -26.89
C GLU A 769 34.85 -38.64 -25.38
N LEU A 770 34.05 -39.59 -24.90
CA LEU A 770 33.98 -40.02 -23.49
C LEU A 770 35.00 -41.11 -23.11
N GLN A 771 35.54 -41.82 -24.10
CA GLN A 771 36.58 -42.86 -23.93
C GLN A 771 37.97 -42.23 -23.98
#